data_AF-A0A7W0NPI5-F1
#
_entry.id   AF-A0A7W0NPI5-F1
#
_cell.length_a   1.000
_cell.length_b   1.000
_cell.length_c   1.000
_cell.angle_alpha   90.00
_cell.angle_beta   90.00
_cell.angle_gamma   90.00
#
_symmetry.space_group_name_H-M   'P 1'
#
loop_
_entity.id
_entity.type
_entity.pdbx_description
1 polymer ?
#
loop_
_entity_poly.entity_id
_entity_poly.type
_entity_poly.pdbx_seq_one_letter_code
_entity_poly.pdbx_strand_id
1 'polypeptide(L)'
;MKYAVLFLALLIGQGVAAQTPKPKATPAKKAVALKPKPTPSRLTEKDQFAKASAHELAADRVAALEKFLAAFPQSENRQAAVDLIASSRALIAEEKLMSGSAADAVVLFRKVVNEAPQPIPNDLFNESISKIPSMLFRYGERPAAFEVASLIESKVEDNSAHLLEIASFYLNIENGSEAMRVAAKAAAKDPTSASVYRALALAHRINFDLDAAANAYAKALELEPASSASRRGLAEMKRALGKSDEAATLYRDLLAKNEADVPARTGLVLALFDSGKRDEAEIEMTTALQKAPSNFVLLAGAAYWYASRGIGEKAVELAEKALALEPRYVWSHIALARGLMARGKPVAAEQVLVGARAHGNFPTLEYEIASARMASGFFRDAVEDLAKQFTVTDAGVKTNLGGRVAHVERSLAELVAFERKASIFTPVAADTIESSETLRALLELDQKFANASLNEAEITVAVDAFVKGADKMKVHRQIYAAGLLLEKRTAVGKALELTKAATGASDTGLDVPDPGAAVMASELYESRVTAFRKGEFLLVPAVPRQTLSAILRGRIEELTGWALYQQGKFPDAVIRLRRSISVMPDKSAWWRSSMWRLGSALASDGKDAEALHAYIESYKTDKPDFGKYAVVESLYRKINGTTDGLGAKIGAERVAAMSTSSTIAPVPTPEVPASSSSIEVVEPAAVTASDARPIEVK
;
A
#
# COMPACT_ATOMS: atom_id res chain seq x y z
N MET A 1 -5.70 1.42 -0.59
CA MET A 1 -6.08 1.34 0.84
C MET A 1 -7.37 0.58 0.97
N LYS A 2 -7.29 -0.72 1.25
CA LYS A 2 -8.42 -1.49 1.74
C LYS A 2 -7.95 -2.00 3.11
N TYR A 3 -8.58 -1.53 4.18
CA TYR A 3 -8.46 -2.04 5.55
C TYR A 3 -7.15 -1.73 6.32
N ALA A 4 -6.95 -0.47 6.73
CA ALA A 4 -5.99 -0.16 7.80
C ALA A 4 -6.62 -0.10 9.19
N VAL A 5 -7.94 0.04 9.34
CA VAL A 5 -8.62 -0.09 10.64
C VAL A 5 -9.96 -0.81 10.50
N LEU A 6 -9.96 -2.13 10.53
CA LEU A 6 -11.18 -2.90 10.68
C LEU A 6 -11.61 -2.86 12.16
N PHE A 7 -12.21 -1.76 12.61
CA PHE A 7 -13.10 -1.70 13.79
C PHE A 7 -13.91 -0.39 13.76
N LEU A 8 -14.90 -0.34 12.87
CA LEU A 8 -16.03 0.58 12.97
C LEU A 8 -17.32 -0.17 12.59
N ALA A 9 -17.62 -1.25 13.30
CA ALA A 9 -18.88 -1.96 13.14
C ALA A 9 -19.33 -2.56 14.47
N LEU A 10 -19.96 -1.73 15.31
CA LEU A 10 -20.99 -2.14 16.26
C LEU A 10 -21.50 -0.89 16.99
N LEU A 11 -22.63 -0.38 16.51
CA LEU A 11 -23.73 0.23 17.27
C LEU A 11 -24.62 0.96 16.26
N ILE A 12 -25.76 0.35 15.90
CA ILE A 12 -27.10 0.95 15.77
C ILE A 12 -28.03 -0.12 15.15
N GLY A 13 -29.13 -0.42 15.86
CA GLY A 13 -30.39 -0.86 15.26
C GLY A 13 -30.64 -2.36 15.13
N GLN A 14 -31.20 -2.98 16.17
CA GLN A 14 -31.98 -4.21 16.02
C GLN A 14 -33.32 -3.90 15.35
N GLY A 15 -33.67 -4.67 14.32
CA GLY A 15 -34.98 -4.65 13.66
C GLY A 15 -35.56 -6.07 13.61
N VAL A 16 -36.77 -6.20 14.15
CA VAL A 16 -37.51 -7.42 14.45
C VAL A 16 -37.89 -8.20 13.19
N ALA A 17 -37.68 -9.52 13.22
CA ALA A 17 -38.13 -10.45 12.17
C ALA A 17 -39.65 -10.67 12.25
N ALA A 18 -40.39 -10.29 11.20
CA ALA A 18 -41.79 -10.64 11.03
C ALA A 18 -41.93 -11.96 10.25
N GLN A 19 -42.60 -12.92 10.87
CA GLN A 19 -42.93 -14.24 10.32
C GLN A 19 -43.96 -14.14 9.19
N THR A 20 -43.74 -14.91 8.11
CA THR A 20 -44.71 -15.11 7.03
C THR A 20 -45.81 -16.09 7.45
N PRO A 21 -47.11 -15.79 7.23
CA PRO A 21 -48.17 -16.78 7.41
C PRO A 21 -48.42 -17.58 6.12
N LYS A 22 -48.53 -18.91 6.26
CA LYS A 22 -48.99 -19.86 5.24
C LYS A 22 -50.51 -19.73 4.97
N PRO A 23 -50.99 -20.16 3.78
CA PRO A 23 -52.37 -19.95 3.35
C PRO A 23 -53.35 -20.94 4.01
N LYS A 24 -54.56 -20.46 4.36
CA LYS A 24 -55.69 -21.31 4.76
C LYS A 24 -56.87 -21.16 3.80
N ALA A 25 -57.59 -22.27 3.67
CA ALA A 25 -58.52 -22.63 2.62
C ALA A 25 -59.83 -21.83 2.56
N THR A 26 -60.39 -21.84 1.35
CA THR A 26 -61.69 -21.33 0.90
C THR A 26 -62.88 -21.95 1.63
N PRO A 27 -63.97 -21.19 1.82
CA PRO A 27 -65.30 -21.77 1.70
C PRO A 27 -66.24 -21.04 0.72
N ALA A 28 -67.06 -21.90 0.11
CA ALA A 28 -68.23 -21.77 -0.75
C ALA A 28 -68.92 -20.39 -0.99
N LYS A 29 -69.24 -20.21 -2.29
CA LYS A 29 -70.13 -19.21 -2.89
C LYS A 29 -71.53 -19.22 -2.27
N LYS A 30 -72.04 -18.04 -1.90
CA LYS A 30 -73.48 -17.73 -1.90
C LYS A 30 -73.72 -16.58 -2.88
N ALA A 31 -74.62 -16.82 -3.83
CA ALA A 31 -75.07 -15.86 -4.82
C ALA A 31 -76.00 -14.82 -4.16
N VAL A 32 -75.70 -13.53 -4.34
CA VAL A 32 -76.64 -12.44 -4.07
C VAL A 32 -76.49 -11.39 -5.18
N ALA A 33 -77.60 -11.21 -5.90
CA ALA A 33 -78.06 -10.09 -6.72
C ALA A 33 -77.02 -9.13 -7.33
N LEU A 34 -77.00 -9.10 -8.67
CA LEU A 34 -76.43 -8.02 -9.49
C LEU A 34 -77.05 -6.68 -9.10
N LYS A 35 -76.30 -5.88 -8.33
CA LYS A 35 -76.53 -4.43 -8.18
C LYS A 35 -76.08 -3.72 -9.46
N PRO A 36 -76.72 -2.60 -9.84
CA PRO A 36 -76.34 -1.85 -11.04
C PRO A 36 -74.88 -1.42 -10.94
N LYS A 37 -74.18 -1.48 -12.08
CA LYS A 37 -72.81 -0.98 -12.26
C LYS A 37 -72.68 0.37 -11.53
N PRO A 38 -71.80 0.53 -10.52
CA PRO A 38 -71.54 1.86 -10.01
C PRO A 38 -70.88 2.64 -11.13
N THR A 39 -71.52 3.73 -11.54
CA THR A 39 -70.87 4.86 -12.20
C THR A 39 -69.54 5.11 -11.47
N PRO A 40 -68.38 5.22 -12.15
CA PRO A 40 -67.10 5.31 -11.46
C PRO A 40 -67.15 6.50 -10.51
N SER A 41 -67.22 6.23 -9.20
CA SER A 41 -67.08 7.28 -8.20
C SER A 41 -65.70 7.86 -8.43
N ARG A 42 -65.65 9.16 -8.75
CA ARG A 42 -64.39 9.89 -8.91
C ARG A 42 -63.59 9.63 -7.63
N LEU A 43 -62.50 8.87 -7.74
CA LEU A 43 -61.66 8.52 -6.59
C LEU A 43 -61.34 9.80 -5.82
N THR A 44 -61.45 9.76 -4.50
CA THR A 44 -61.10 10.92 -3.69
C THR A 44 -59.60 11.21 -3.85
N GLU A 45 -59.16 12.44 -3.57
CA GLU A 45 -57.73 12.80 -3.61
C GLU A 45 -56.88 11.81 -2.80
N LYS A 46 -57.34 11.42 -1.62
CA LYS A 46 -56.69 10.44 -0.74
C LYS A 46 -56.58 9.06 -1.38
N ASP A 47 -57.64 8.59 -2.06
CA ASP A 47 -57.61 7.31 -2.77
C ASP A 47 -56.67 7.34 -3.98
N GLN A 48 -56.58 8.49 -4.66
CA GLN A 48 -55.65 8.67 -5.78
C GLN A 48 -54.20 8.68 -5.32
N PHE A 49 -53.89 9.32 -4.19
CA PHE A 49 -52.57 9.27 -3.58
C PHE A 49 -52.20 7.85 -3.12
N ALA A 50 -53.11 7.16 -2.42
CA ALA A 50 -52.88 5.79 -1.94
C ALA A 50 -52.62 4.84 -3.11
N LYS A 51 -53.40 4.96 -4.19
CA LYS A 51 -53.20 4.20 -5.42
C LYS A 51 -51.86 4.50 -6.08
N ALA A 52 -51.47 5.77 -6.19
CA ALA A 52 -50.20 6.17 -6.79
C ALA A 52 -48.99 5.68 -5.98
N SER A 53 -49.10 5.68 -4.64
CA SER A 53 -48.03 5.26 -3.73
C SER A 53 -47.85 3.74 -3.67
N ALA A 54 -48.90 2.96 -3.97
CA ALA A 54 -48.91 1.51 -3.84
C ALA A 54 -48.25 0.75 -5.01
N HIS A 55 -47.73 1.44 -6.02
CA HIS A 55 -47.01 0.80 -7.12
C HIS A 55 -45.73 0.10 -6.63
N GLU A 56 -45.57 -1.19 -6.96
CA GLU A 56 -44.39 -1.99 -6.59
C GLU A 56 -43.14 -1.50 -7.32
N LEU A 57 -43.23 -1.31 -8.64
CA LEU A 57 -42.14 -0.79 -9.46
C LEU A 57 -41.91 0.69 -9.19
N ALA A 58 -40.68 1.05 -8.88
CA ALA A 58 -40.29 2.41 -8.55
C ALA A 58 -40.56 3.39 -9.72
N ALA A 59 -40.35 2.98 -10.97
CA ALA A 59 -40.63 3.80 -12.15
C ALA A 59 -42.12 4.14 -12.29
N ASP A 60 -42.99 3.15 -12.11
CA ASP A 60 -44.46 3.34 -12.17
C ASP A 60 -44.94 4.24 -11.02
N ARG A 61 -44.37 4.05 -9.83
CA ARG A 61 -44.66 4.87 -8.65
C ARG A 61 -44.30 6.33 -8.89
N VAL A 62 -43.13 6.61 -9.47
CA VAL A 62 -42.71 7.98 -9.84
C VAL A 62 -43.70 8.59 -10.82
N ALA A 63 -44.01 7.91 -11.92
CA ALA A 63 -44.92 8.42 -12.94
C ALA A 63 -46.34 8.68 -12.39
N ALA A 64 -46.85 7.78 -11.54
CA ALA A 64 -48.16 7.93 -10.90
C ALA A 64 -48.20 9.10 -9.91
N LEU A 65 -47.15 9.28 -9.10
CA LEU A 65 -47.05 10.37 -8.12
C LEU A 65 -46.82 11.73 -8.79
N GLU A 66 -46.04 11.81 -9.86
CA GLU A 66 -45.88 13.05 -10.64
C GLU A 66 -47.22 13.49 -11.26
N LYS A 67 -47.99 12.53 -11.79
CA LYS A 67 -49.35 12.80 -12.29
C LYS A 67 -50.29 13.25 -11.18
N PHE A 68 -50.20 12.64 -9.99
CA PHE A 68 -50.96 13.04 -8.82
C PHE A 68 -50.64 14.49 -8.43
N LEU A 69 -49.36 14.87 -8.35
CA LEU A 69 -48.93 16.23 -8.01
C LEU A 69 -49.37 17.27 -9.05
N ALA A 70 -49.37 16.92 -10.34
CA ALA A 70 -49.87 17.79 -11.40
C ALA A 70 -51.39 18.02 -11.29
N ALA A 71 -52.15 16.99 -10.89
CA ALA A 71 -53.60 17.07 -10.73
C ALA A 71 -54.04 17.74 -9.42
N PHE A 72 -53.24 17.63 -8.34
CA PHE A 72 -53.55 18.17 -7.02
C PHE A 72 -52.37 18.99 -6.43
N PRO A 73 -52.06 20.18 -6.98
CA PRO A 73 -50.90 20.97 -6.54
C PRO A 73 -50.96 21.45 -5.08
N GLN A 74 -52.16 21.50 -4.48
CA GLN A 74 -52.41 21.96 -3.11
C GLN A 74 -52.82 20.81 -2.17
N SER A 75 -52.50 19.55 -2.54
CA SER A 75 -52.81 18.37 -1.74
C SER A 75 -52.12 18.39 -0.36
N GLU A 76 -52.82 17.91 0.67
CA GLU A 76 -52.21 17.63 1.98
C GLU A 76 -51.15 16.52 1.90
N ASN A 77 -51.24 15.62 0.91
CA ASN A 77 -50.27 14.54 0.67
C ASN A 77 -49.10 14.97 -0.23
N ARG A 78 -49.01 16.26 -0.59
CA ARG A 78 -47.98 16.76 -1.51
C ARG A 78 -46.57 16.41 -1.04
N GLN A 79 -46.27 16.62 0.24
CA GLN A 79 -44.94 16.36 0.79
C GLN A 79 -44.61 14.86 0.75
N ALA A 80 -45.53 14.01 1.20
CA ALA A 80 -45.37 12.55 1.15
C ALA A 80 -45.19 12.04 -0.30
N ALA A 81 -45.89 12.62 -1.27
CA ALA A 81 -45.70 12.30 -2.68
C ALA A 81 -44.31 12.71 -3.18
N VAL A 82 -43.81 13.89 -2.81
CA VAL A 82 -42.45 14.35 -3.17
C VAL A 82 -41.38 13.44 -2.55
N ASP A 83 -41.53 13.07 -1.29
CA ASP A 83 -40.57 12.20 -0.58
C ASP A 83 -40.54 10.80 -1.20
N LEU A 84 -41.71 10.24 -1.54
CA LEU A 84 -41.82 8.96 -2.24
C LEU A 84 -41.25 9.01 -3.66
N ILE A 85 -41.41 10.12 -4.39
CA ILE A 85 -40.77 10.30 -5.70
C ILE A 85 -39.25 10.28 -5.55
N ALA A 86 -38.71 11.03 -4.58
CA ALA A 86 -37.28 11.14 -4.35
C ALA A 86 -36.66 9.76 -3.97
N SER A 87 -37.27 9.04 -3.03
CA SER A 87 -36.81 7.70 -2.64
C SER A 87 -36.95 6.68 -3.78
N SER A 88 -38.03 6.74 -4.55
CA SER A 88 -38.23 5.85 -5.71
C SER A 88 -37.20 6.11 -6.82
N ARG A 89 -36.83 7.37 -7.06
CA ARG A 89 -35.75 7.71 -8.00
C ARG A 89 -34.39 7.24 -7.51
N ALA A 90 -34.12 7.30 -6.20
CA ALA A 90 -32.90 6.74 -5.62
C ALA A 90 -32.81 5.22 -5.85
N LEU A 91 -33.94 4.49 -5.70
CA LEU A 91 -34.00 3.05 -6.00
C LEU A 91 -33.73 2.74 -7.48
N ILE A 92 -34.32 3.51 -8.41
CA ILE A 92 -34.05 3.35 -9.85
C ILE A 92 -32.57 3.63 -10.16
N ALA A 93 -31.98 4.63 -9.52
CA ALA A 93 -30.57 4.97 -9.69
C ALA A 93 -29.67 3.83 -9.17
N GLU A 94 -30.02 3.24 -8.03
CA GLU A 94 -29.31 2.07 -7.49
C GLU A 94 -29.41 0.86 -8.44
N GLU A 95 -30.59 0.57 -8.98
CA GLU A 95 -30.78 -0.50 -9.98
C GLU A 95 -29.90 -0.27 -11.22
N LYS A 96 -29.86 0.98 -11.71
CA LYS A 96 -28.97 1.36 -12.83
C LYS A 96 -27.50 1.19 -12.49
N LEU A 97 -27.10 1.50 -11.25
CA LEU A 97 -25.73 1.31 -10.78
C LEU A 97 -25.36 -0.19 -10.75
N MET A 98 -26.30 -1.03 -10.30
CA MET A 98 -26.15 -2.49 -10.28
C MET A 98 -26.12 -3.12 -11.67
N SER A 99 -26.85 -2.55 -12.64
CA SER A 99 -26.90 -3.03 -14.02
C SER A 99 -25.77 -2.50 -14.92
N GLY A 100 -24.79 -1.77 -14.35
CA GLY A 100 -23.64 -1.23 -15.08
C GLY A 100 -23.92 0.09 -15.81
N SER A 101 -25.09 0.69 -15.65
CA SER A 101 -25.47 1.99 -16.21
C SER A 101 -25.10 3.15 -15.26
N ALA A 102 -23.84 3.21 -14.85
CA ALA A 102 -23.40 4.10 -13.78
C ALA A 102 -23.57 5.59 -14.10
N ALA A 103 -23.37 6.01 -15.35
CA ALA A 103 -23.55 7.40 -15.77
C ALA A 103 -25.00 7.88 -15.56
N ASP A 104 -25.97 7.06 -15.96
CA ASP A 104 -27.39 7.34 -15.75
C ASP A 104 -27.75 7.37 -14.26
N ALA A 105 -27.19 6.44 -13.47
CA ALA A 105 -27.39 6.39 -12.03
C ALA A 105 -26.91 7.70 -11.38
N VAL A 106 -25.70 8.17 -11.74
CA VAL A 106 -25.14 9.44 -11.24
C VAL A 106 -26.05 10.62 -11.58
N VAL A 107 -26.55 10.71 -12.82
CA VAL A 107 -27.49 11.76 -13.23
C VAL A 107 -28.75 11.74 -12.36
N LEU A 108 -29.31 10.55 -12.12
CA LEU A 108 -30.52 10.41 -11.33
C LEU A 108 -30.27 10.71 -9.85
N PHE A 109 -29.15 10.28 -9.27
CA PHE A 109 -28.77 10.64 -7.90
C PHE A 109 -28.59 12.15 -7.72
N ARG A 110 -27.93 12.84 -8.66
CA ARG A 110 -27.86 14.31 -8.64
C ARG A 110 -29.25 14.93 -8.65
N LYS A 111 -30.16 14.39 -9.48
CA LYS A 111 -31.55 14.85 -9.55
C LYS A 111 -32.27 14.67 -8.21
N VAL A 112 -32.12 13.51 -7.55
CA VAL A 112 -32.70 13.25 -6.22
C VAL A 112 -32.27 14.31 -5.21
N VAL A 113 -30.97 14.61 -5.16
CA VAL A 113 -30.44 15.60 -4.21
C VAL A 113 -30.86 17.03 -4.58
N ASN A 114 -30.82 17.39 -5.86
CA ASN A 114 -31.18 18.72 -6.33
C ASN A 114 -32.65 19.06 -6.08
N GLU A 115 -33.55 18.12 -6.34
CA GLU A 115 -34.99 18.28 -6.19
C GLU A 115 -35.51 17.93 -4.79
N ALA A 116 -34.62 17.55 -3.86
CA ALA A 116 -35.00 17.26 -2.48
C ALA A 116 -35.65 18.50 -1.82
N PRO A 117 -36.77 18.33 -1.10
CA PRO A 117 -37.43 19.40 -0.37
C PRO A 117 -36.49 20.07 0.65
N GLN A 118 -36.72 21.35 0.94
CA GLN A 118 -35.92 22.11 1.90
C GLN A 118 -36.82 22.65 3.04
N PRO A 119 -36.48 22.41 4.32
CA PRO A 119 -35.39 21.53 4.77
C PRO A 119 -35.66 20.06 4.40
N ILE A 120 -34.60 19.28 4.18
CA ILE A 120 -34.75 17.85 3.85
C ILE A 120 -35.33 17.11 5.06
N PRO A 121 -36.43 16.35 4.92
CA PRO A 121 -36.97 15.52 6.01
C PRO A 121 -35.98 14.46 6.46
N ASN A 122 -35.93 14.19 7.77
CA ASN A 122 -35.00 13.21 8.36
C ASN A 122 -35.15 11.81 7.75
N ASP A 123 -36.39 11.36 7.52
CA ASP A 123 -36.65 10.02 6.98
C ASP A 123 -36.12 9.90 5.54
N LEU A 124 -36.45 10.89 4.68
CA LEU A 124 -35.93 10.94 3.31
C LEU A 124 -34.39 11.00 3.30
N PHE A 125 -33.82 11.80 4.20
CA PHE A 125 -32.37 11.94 4.29
C PHE A 125 -31.70 10.62 4.71
N ASN A 126 -32.10 10.05 5.84
CA ASN A 126 -31.49 8.87 6.43
C ASN A 126 -31.73 7.60 5.61
N GLU A 127 -32.92 7.46 5.02
CA GLU A 127 -33.26 6.24 4.28
C GLU A 127 -32.72 6.24 2.85
N SER A 128 -32.60 7.42 2.22
CA SER A 128 -32.24 7.54 0.80
C SER A 128 -31.00 8.39 0.56
N ILE A 129 -31.02 9.68 0.92
CA ILE A 129 -30.02 10.66 0.44
C ILE A 129 -28.63 10.41 1.03
N SER A 130 -28.52 10.15 2.34
CA SER A 130 -27.23 9.98 3.03
C SER A 130 -26.44 8.76 2.54
N LYS A 131 -27.12 7.77 1.97
CA LYS A 131 -26.51 6.53 1.47
C LYS A 131 -25.89 6.68 0.08
N ILE A 132 -26.31 7.70 -0.69
CA ILE A 132 -25.91 7.88 -2.09
C ILE A 132 -24.38 7.94 -2.27
N PRO A 133 -23.62 8.74 -1.51
CA PRO A 133 -22.16 8.81 -1.67
C PRO A 133 -21.48 7.45 -1.45
N SER A 134 -21.90 6.72 -0.42
CA SER A 134 -21.38 5.37 -0.11
C SER A 134 -21.66 4.38 -1.23
N MET A 135 -22.85 4.41 -1.83
CA MET A 135 -23.20 3.57 -2.97
C MET A 135 -22.31 3.88 -4.17
N LEU A 136 -22.24 5.15 -4.58
CA LEU A 136 -21.39 5.57 -5.70
C LEU A 136 -19.93 5.17 -5.48
N PHE A 137 -19.40 5.37 -4.26
CA PHE A 137 -18.03 5.01 -3.93
C PHE A 137 -17.79 3.50 -4.04
N ARG A 138 -18.72 2.68 -3.53
CA ARG A 138 -18.64 1.20 -3.56
C ARG A 138 -18.63 0.64 -4.99
N TYR A 139 -19.40 1.24 -5.90
CA TYR A 139 -19.45 0.82 -7.31
C TYR A 139 -18.36 1.45 -8.20
N GLY A 140 -17.41 2.19 -7.63
CA GLY A 140 -16.25 2.72 -8.35
C GLY A 140 -16.41 4.14 -8.89
N GLU A 141 -17.60 4.74 -8.76
CA GLU A 141 -17.91 6.12 -9.16
C GLU A 141 -17.40 7.14 -8.12
N ARG A 142 -16.09 7.09 -7.81
CA ARG A 142 -15.49 7.89 -6.73
C ARG A 142 -15.60 9.40 -6.93
N PRO A 143 -15.33 9.96 -8.14
CA PRO A 143 -15.49 11.40 -8.34
C PRO A 143 -16.94 11.85 -8.08
N ALA A 144 -17.91 11.09 -8.60
CA ALA A 144 -19.33 11.37 -8.39
C ALA A 144 -19.75 11.22 -6.92
N ALA A 145 -19.19 10.25 -6.20
CA ALA A 145 -19.44 10.09 -4.77
C ALA A 145 -19.05 11.34 -3.97
N PHE A 146 -17.86 11.91 -4.25
CA PHE A 146 -17.40 13.14 -3.60
C PHE A 146 -18.21 14.37 -4.02
N GLU A 147 -18.52 14.48 -5.31
CA GLU A 147 -19.36 15.55 -5.83
C GLU A 147 -20.75 15.55 -5.17
N VAL A 148 -21.41 14.38 -5.14
CA VAL A 148 -22.74 14.25 -4.55
C VAL A 148 -22.71 14.44 -3.04
N ALA A 149 -21.67 13.98 -2.33
CA ALA A 149 -21.50 14.28 -0.91
C ALA A 149 -21.42 15.79 -0.64
N SER A 150 -20.64 16.53 -1.44
CA SER A 150 -20.54 17.99 -1.35
C SER A 150 -21.87 18.68 -1.66
N LEU A 151 -22.61 18.21 -2.66
CA LEU A 151 -23.94 18.72 -3.00
C LEU A 151 -24.96 18.47 -1.88
N ILE A 152 -24.92 17.31 -1.24
CA ILE A 152 -25.78 17.02 -0.10
C ILE A 152 -25.40 17.95 1.06
N GLU A 153 -24.11 18.08 1.35
CA GLU A 153 -23.60 18.97 2.40
C GLU A 153 -24.12 20.40 2.25
N SER A 154 -24.05 20.98 1.04
CA SER A 154 -24.51 22.35 0.80
C SER A 154 -26.01 22.56 1.02
N LYS A 155 -26.80 21.48 1.05
CA LYS A 155 -28.25 21.51 1.30
C LYS A 155 -28.61 21.24 2.75
N VAL A 156 -27.65 20.82 3.58
CA VAL A 156 -27.90 20.46 4.99
C VAL A 156 -26.98 21.21 5.95
N GLU A 157 -26.41 22.34 5.52
CA GLU A 157 -25.41 23.11 6.29
C GLU A 157 -25.87 23.53 7.69
N ASP A 158 -27.18 23.67 7.91
CA ASP A 158 -27.76 24.06 9.20
C ASP A 158 -28.27 22.88 10.04
N ASN A 159 -28.19 21.64 9.53
CA ASN A 159 -28.65 20.45 10.23
C ASN A 159 -27.46 19.60 10.71
N SER A 160 -27.14 19.68 12.01
CA SER A 160 -26.04 18.95 12.62
C SER A 160 -26.14 17.43 12.43
N ALA A 161 -27.33 16.85 12.52
CA ALA A 161 -27.52 15.40 12.39
C ALA A 161 -27.24 14.94 10.95
N HIS A 162 -27.65 15.72 9.95
CA HIS A 162 -27.36 15.42 8.55
C HIS A 162 -25.88 15.61 8.21
N LEU A 163 -25.24 16.66 8.73
CA LEU A 163 -23.79 16.85 8.60
C LEU A 163 -23.01 15.69 9.23
N LEU A 164 -23.48 15.17 10.36
CA LEU A 164 -22.86 14.00 11.01
C LEU A 164 -22.87 12.77 10.09
N GLU A 165 -23.96 12.51 9.35
CA GLU A 165 -24.00 11.40 8.39
C GLU A 165 -23.07 11.59 7.19
N ILE A 166 -22.89 12.83 6.73
CA ILE A 166 -21.89 13.14 5.68
C ILE A 166 -20.47 12.94 6.22
N ALA A 167 -20.20 13.34 7.46
CA ALA A 167 -18.93 13.03 8.12
C ALA A 167 -18.73 11.50 8.24
N SER A 168 -19.78 10.74 8.58
CA SER A 168 -19.74 9.27 8.63
C SER A 168 -19.39 8.64 7.29
N PHE A 169 -19.88 9.18 6.16
CA PHE A 169 -19.42 8.75 4.83
C PHE A 169 -17.91 8.92 4.68
N TYR A 170 -17.37 10.11 4.97
CA TYR A 170 -15.94 10.37 4.86
C TYR A 170 -15.10 9.54 5.82
N LEU A 171 -15.59 9.31 7.04
CA LEU A 171 -14.97 8.41 8.03
C LEU A 171 -14.87 6.97 7.49
N ASN A 172 -15.93 6.45 6.89
CA ASN A 172 -15.99 5.09 6.37
C ASN A 172 -15.03 4.84 5.20
N ILE A 173 -14.74 5.86 4.40
CA ILE A 173 -13.77 5.77 3.30
C ILE A 173 -12.36 6.22 3.70
N GLU A 174 -12.15 6.46 5.01
CA GLU A 174 -10.91 6.92 5.63
C GLU A 174 -10.39 8.24 5.00
N ASN A 175 -11.29 9.14 4.62
CA ASN A 175 -10.93 10.49 4.20
C ASN A 175 -10.93 11.44 5.40
N GLY A 176 -9.82 11.45 6.14
CA GLY A 176 -9.68 12.20 7.39
C GLY A 176 -9.88 13.70 7.26
N SER A 177 -9.39 14.30 6.18
CA SER A 177 -9.45 15.76 5.99
C SER A 177 -10.90 16.24 5.79
N GLU A 178 -11.68 15.56 4.94
CA GLU A 178 -13.10 15.89 4.75
C GLU A 178 -13.96 15.48 5.95
N ALA A 179 -13.69 14.32 6.55
CA ALA A 179 -14.39 13.91 7.77
C ALA A 179 -14.22 14.94 8.89
N MET A 180 -13.00 15.46 9.07
CA MET A 180 -12.69 16.46 10.10
C MET A 180 -13.42 17.77 9.80
N ARG A 181 -13.37 18.23 8.53
CA ARG A 181 -14.05 19.46 8.10
C ARG A 181 -15.56 19.41 8.33
N VAL A 182 -16.21 18.32 7.94
CA VAL A 182 -17.67 18.17 8.06
C VAL A 182 -18.09 17.92 9.52
N ALA A 183 -17.35 17.10 10.27
CA ALA A 183 -17.64 16.87 11.69
C ALA A 183 -17.46 18.15 12.52
N ALA A 184 -16.49 19.01 12.19
CA ALA A 184 -16.31 20.31 12.84
C ALA A 184 -17.50 21.25 12.55
N LYS A 185 -18.05 21.26 11.32
CA LYS A 185 -19.28 21.98 11.00
C LYS A 185 -20.47 21.46 11.83
N ALA A 186 -20.63 20.14 11.93
CA ALA A 186 -21.66 19.55 12.79
C ALA A 186 -21.50 20.00 14.24
N ALA A 187 -20.27 19.98 14.78
CA ALA A 187 -19.99 20.37 16.17
C ALA A 187 -20.32 21.85 16.43
N ALA A 188 -20.12 22.72 15.43
CA ALA A 188 -20.50 24.12 15.52
C ALA A 188 -22.03 24.34 15.52
N LYS A 189 -22.80 23.43 14.89
CA LYS A 189 -24.27 23.50 14.83
C LYS A 189 -24.93 22.89 16.06
N ASP A 190 -24.35 21.84 16.63
CA ASP A 190 -24.78 21.25 17.89
C ASP A 190 -23.58 20.98 18.83
N PRO A 191 -23.16 21.99 19.62
CA PRO A 191 -22.05 21.86 20.56
C PRO A 191 -22.42 21.04 21.82
N THR A 192 -23.63 20.50 21.91
CA THR A 192 -24.09 19.66 23.03
C THR A 192 -24.18 18.19 22.66
N SER A 193 -23.94 17.84 21.40
CA SER A 193 -24.02 16.46 20.93
C SER A 193 -22.74 15.67 21.15
N ALA A 194 -22.79 14.71 22.08
CA ALA A 194 -21.70 13.78 22.32
C ALA A 194 -21.35 12.94 21.08
N SER A 195 -22.33 12.57 20.25
CA SER A 195 -22.09 11.77 19.03
C SER A 195 -21.29 12.54 17.99
N VAL A 196 -21.53 13.85 17.87
CA VAL A 196 -20.77 14.73 16.97
C VAL A 196 -19.32 14.86 17.42
N TYR A 197 -19.06 15.06 18.71
CA TYR A 197 -17.69 15.10 19.22
C TYR A 197 -16.97 13.74 19.11
N ARG A 198 -17.68 12.60 19.22
CA ARG A 198 -17.08 11.28 18.91
C ARG A 198 -16.67 11.17 17.44
N ALA A 199 -17.50 11.62 16.51
CA ALA A 199 -17.18 11.60 15.09
C ALA A 199 -16.02 12.54 14.76
N LEU A 200 -16.00 13.74 15.35
CA LEU A 200 -14.90 14.69 15.24
C LEU A 200 -13.59 14.09 15.79
N ALA A 201 -13.64 13.41 16.93
CA ALA A 201 -12.48 12.74 17.50
C ALA A 201 -11.92 11.64 16.58
N LEU A 202 -12.80 10.81 16.03
CA LEU A 202 -12.42 9.80 15.06
C LEU A 202 -11.83 10.42 13.79
N ALA A 203 -12.40 11.53 13.33
CA ALA A 203 -11.94 12.26 12.16
C ALA A 203 -10.53 12.85 12.38
N HIS A 204 -10.28 13.46 13.53
CA HIS A 204 -8.95 13.90 13.93
C HIS A 204 -7.96 12.74 13.98
N ARG A 205 -8.36 11.58 14.53
CA ARG A 205 -7.50 10.38 14.58
C ARG A 205 -7.07 9.91 13.19
N ILE A 206 -8.01 9.76 12.25
CA ILE A 206 -7.69 9.31 10.88
C ILE A 206 -7.00 10.40 10.05
N ASN A 207 -7.09 11.66 10.47
CA ASN A 207 -6.30 12.78 9.95
C ASN A 207 -4.97 12.97 10.71
N PHE A 208 -4.61 12.03 11.58
CA PHE A 208 -3.36 11.97 12.35
C PHE A 208 -3.15 13.07 13.41
N ASP A 209 -4.19 13.82 13.76
CA ASP A 209 -4.19 14.81 14.85
C ASP A 209 -4.66 14.16 16.17
N LEU A 210 -3.74 13.47 16.84
CA LEU A 210 -4.07 12.64 18.01
C LEU A 210 -4.40 13.46 19.26
N ASP A 211 -3.82 14.65 19.40
CA ASP A 211 -4.13 15.55 20.51
C ASP A 211 -5.54 16.13 20.37
N ALA A 212 -5.92 16.60 19.17
CA ALA A 212 -7.30 17.03 18.94
C ALA A 212 -8.31 15.88 19.06
N ALA A 213 -7.93 14.67 18.62
CA ALA A 213 -8.75 13.47 18.83
C ALA A 213 -9.00 13.19 20.32
N ALA A 214 -7.95 13.25 21.16
CA ALA A 214 -8.08 13.09 22.60
C ALA A 214 -9.01 14.14 23.22
N ASN A 215 -8.86 15.41 22.83
CA ASN A 215 -9.69 16.51 23.34
C ASN A 215 -11.17 16.35 22.94
N ALA A 216 -11.44 15.95 21.70
CA ALA A 216 -12.80 15.72 21.22
C ALA A 216 -13.46 14.51 21.92
N TYR A 217 -12.72 13.41 22.17
CA TYR A 217 -13.24 12.30 22.98
C TYR A 217 -13.49 12.70 24.44
N ALA A 218 -12.61 13.53 25.03
CA ALA A 218 -12.81 14.06 26.37
C ALA A 218 -14.09 14.91 26.43
N LYS A 219 -14.34 15.77 25.43
CA LYS A 219 -15.58 16.54 25.36
C LYS A 219 -16.81 15.66 25.18
N ALA A 220 -16.74 14.65 24.32
CA ALA A 220 -17.82 13.68 24.16
C ALA A 220 -18.14 12.92 25.46
N LEU A 221 -17.11 12.61 26.26
CA LEU A 221 -17.27 11.96 27.55
C LEU A 221 -17.80 12.91 28.63
N GLU A 222 -17.47 14.20 28.58
CA GLU A 222 -18.06 15.24 29.44
C GLU A 222 -19.57 15.35 29.21
N LEU A 223 -19.99 15.38 27.94
CA LEU A 223 -21.40 15.46 27.54
C LEU A 223 -22.17 14.17 27.83
N GLU A 224 -21.52 13.00 27.68
CA GLU A 224 -22.13 11.69 27.95
C GLU A 224 -21.20 10.82 28.81
N PRO A 225 -21.17 11.01 30.15
CA PRO A 225 -20.24 10.29 31.04
C PRO A 225 -20.44 8.77 31.06
N ALA A 226 -21.63 8.29 30.71
CA ALA A 226 -21.92 6.87 30.60
C ALA A 226 -21.30 6.21 29.35
N SER A 227 -20.87 7.00 28.35
CA SER A 227 -20.45 6.49 27.06
C SER A 227 -19.17 5.64 27.13
N SER A 228 -19.31 4.33 26.99
CA SER A 228 -18.17 3.41 26.88
C SER A 228 -17.34 3.68 25.63
N ALA A 229 -17.97 4.09 24.52
CA ALA A 229 -17.30 4.42 23.28
C ALA A 229 -16.38 5.64 23.43
N SER A 230 -16.88 6.74 24.03
CA SER A 230 -16.05 7.93 24.28
C SER A 230 -14.91 7.65 25.26
N ARG A 231 -15.17 6.90 26.33
CA ARG A 231 -14.14 6.51 27.31
C ARG A 231 -13.05 5.65 26.67
N ARG A 232 -13.42 4.68 25.82
CA ARG A 232 -12.47 3.83 25.10
C ARG A 232 -11.64 4.63 24.10
N GLY A 233 -12.28 5.46 23.29
CA GLY A 233 -11.57 6.33 22.33
C GLY A 233 -10.57 7.25 23.02
N LEU A 234 -10.94 7.84 24.17
CA LEU A 234 -10.00 8.62 24.98
C LEU A 234 -8.82 7.76 25.48
N ALA A 235 -9.08 6.56 25.99
CA ALA A 235 -8.03 5.65 26.45
C ALA A 235 -7.04 5.27 25.34
N GLU A 236 -7.56 4.97 24.14
CA GLU A 236 -6.75 4.67 22.95
C GLU A 236 -5.86 5.85 22.56
N MET A 237 -6.41 7.08 22.54
CA MET A 237 -5.63 8.29 22.24
C MET A 237 -4.59 8.58 23.32
N LYS A 238 -4.93 8.40 24.60
CA LYS A 238 -3.97 8.54 25.71
C LYS A 238 -2.81 7.57 25.55
N ARG A 239 -3.06 6.30 25.20
CA ARG A 239 -2.02 5.31 24.94
C ARG A 239 -1.16 5.70 23.74
N ALA A 240 -1.77 6.11 22.63
CA ALA A 240 -1.06 6.57 21.42
C ALA A 240 -0.15 7.79 21.68
N LEU A 241 -0.54 8.65 22.61
CA LEU A 241 0.20 9.83 23.08
C LEU A 241 1.24 9.51 24.18
N GLY A 242 1.43 8.23 24.54
CA GLY A 242 2.39 7.80 25.57
C GLY A 242 1.91 7.97 27.01
N LYS A 243 0.66 8.36 27.23
CA LYS A 243 0.02 8.51 28.55
C LYS A 243 -0.60 7.18 28.99
N SER A 244 0.21 6.13 29.04
CA SER A 244 -0.24 4.74 29.18
C SER A 244 -0.88 4.45 30.55
N ASP A 245 -0.44 5.09 31.63
CA ASP A 245 -1.07 4.93 32.95
C ASP A 245 -2.48 5.56 33.01
N GLU A 246 -2.68 6.72 32.37
CA GLU A 246 -4.00 7.33 32.22
C GLU A 246 -4.93 6.43 31.37
N ALA A 247 -4.40 5.87 30.28
CA ALA A 247 -5.13 4.92 29.44
C ALA A 247 -5.55 3.67 30.23
N ALA A 248 -4.62 3.08 31.00
CA ALA A 248 -4.90 1.91 31.82
C ALA A 248 -6.02 2.18 32.84
N THR A 249 -6.06 3.37 33.43
CA THR A 249 -7.14 3.78 34.35
C THR A 249 -8.50 3.78 33.63
N LEU A 250 -8.59 4.40 32.46
CA LEU A 250 -9.82 4.44 31.66
C LEU A 250 -10.28 3.05 31.20
N TYR A 251 -9.35 2.14 30.87
CA TYR A 251 -9.69 0.76 30.54
C TYR A 251 -10.19 -0.03 31.76
N ARG A 252 -9.59 0.16 32.94
CA ARG A 252 -10.10 -0.45 34.18
C ARG A 252 -11.51 0.02 34.51
N ASP A 253 -11.83 1.30 34.30
CA ASP A 253 -13.18 1.83 34.47
C ASP A 253 -14.20 1.18 33.52
N LEU A 254 -13.80 0.85 32.29
CA LEU A 254 -14.65 0.10 31.35
C LEU A 254 -14.88 -1.33 31.84
N LEU A 255 -13.83 -2.00 32.29
CA LEU A 255 -13.88 -3.38 32.77
C LEU A 255 -14.65 -3.52 34.09
N ALA A 256 -14.65 -2.49 34.93
CA ALA A 256 -15.47 -2.46 36.15
C ALA A 256 -16.98 -2.47 35.83
N LYS A 257 -17.39 -1.95 34.67
CA LYS A 257 -18.79 -1.98 34.20
C LYS A 257 -19.10 -3.24 33.41
N ASN A 258 -18.13 -3.73 32.64
CA ASN A 258 -18.26 -4.94 31.84
C ASN A 258 -16.93 -5.68 31.78
N GLU A 259 -16.76 -6.69 32.64
CA GLU A 259 -15.54 -7.49 32.73
C GLU A 259 -15.22 -8.24 31.41
N ALA A 260 -16.26 -8.53 30.61
CA ALA A 260 -16.17 -9.23 29.34
C ALA A 260 -15.87 -8.32 28.14
N ASP A 261 -15.61 -7.02 28.34
CA ASP A 261 -15.22 -6.10 27.28
C ASP A 261 -13.81 -6.44 26.74
N VAL A 262 -13.77 -7.27 25.67
CA VAL A 262 -12.53 -7.73 25.05
C VAL A 262 -11.66 -6.57 24.56
N PRO A 263 -12.15 -5.57 23.80
CA PRO A 263 -11.34 -4.41 23.42
C PRO A 263 -10.77 -3.63 24.60
N ALA A 264 -11.54 -3.41 25.69
CA ALA A 264 -11.01 -2.74 26.87
C ALA A 264 -9.91 -3.54 27.55
N ARG A 265 -10.05 -4.88 27.63
CA ARG A 265 -9.02 -5.77 28.16
C ARG A 265 -7.76 -5.78 27.29
N THR A 266 -7.91 -5.81 25.96
CA THR A 266 -6.78 -5.65 25.03
C THR A 266 -6.04 -4.34 25.27
N GLY A 267 -6.79 -3.23 25.35
CA GLY A 267 -6.23 -1.91 25.60
C GLY A 267 -5.48 -1.82 26.93
N LEU A 268 -6.03 -2.40 27.99
CA LEU A 268 -5.39 -2.47 29.30
C LEU A 268 -4.05 -3.21 29.24
N VAL A 269 -4.03 -4.43 28.66
CA VAL A 269 -2.81 -5.23 28.55
C VAL A 269 -1.72 -4.46 27.80
N LEU A 270 -2.06 -3.86 26.65
CA LEU A 270 -1.09 -3.11 25.86
C LEU A 270 -0.65 -1.82 26.56
N ALA A 271 -1.54 -1.14 27.29
CA ALA A 271 -1.16 0.01 28.12
C ALA A 271 -0.22 -0.39 29.26
N LEU A 272 -0.40 -1.56 29.87
CA LEU A 272 0.51 -2.09 30.89
C LEU A 272 1.89 -2.37 30.31
N PHE A 273 1.97 -3.01 29.14
CA PHE A 273 3.23 -3.16 28.41
C PHE A 273 3.90 -1.80 28.11
N ASP A 274 3.14 -0.84 27.58
CA ASP A 274 3.65 0.49 27.23
C ASP A 274 4.11 1.28 28.49
N SER A 275 3.50 1.04 29.66
CA SER A 275 3.89 1.63 30.96
C SER A 275 5.07 0.91 31.65
N GLY A 276 5.61 -0.14 31.05
CA GLY A 276 6.72 -0.93 31.62
C GLY A 276 6.31 -1.96 32.68
N LYS A 277 5.02 -2.12 32.96
CA LYS A 277 4.46 -3.12 33.90
C LYS A 277 4.34 -4.50 33.24
N ARG A 278 5.49 -5.00 32.75
CA ARG A 278 5.56 -6.20 31.92
C ARG A 278 4.95 -7.43 32.59
N ASP A 279 5.29 -7.69 33.85
CA ASP A 279 4.85 -8.91 34.55
C ASP A 279 3.33 -8.94 34.72
N GLU A 280 2.73 -7.80 35.11
CA GLU A 280 1.27 -7.62 35.17
C GLU A 280 0.64 -7.82 33.79
N ALA A 281 1.23 -7.23 32.75
CA ALA A 281 0.75 -7.34 31.38
C ALA A 281 0.78 -8.79 30.87
N GLU A 282 1.83 -9.57 31.16
CA GLU A 282 1.95 -10.96 30.73
C GLU A 282 0.89 -11.87 31.40
N ILE A 283 0.60 -11.64 32.68
CA ILE A 283 -0.46 -12.35 33.42
C ILE A 283 -1.83 -12.02 32.80
N GLU A 284 -2.14 -10.73 32.67
CA GLU A 284 -3.42 -10.27 32.10
C GLU A 284 -3.59 -10.70 30.63
N MET A 285 -2.51 -10.68 29.83
CA MET A 285 -2.51 -11.18 28.45
C MET A 285 -2.89 -12.66 28.40
N THR A 286 -2.30 -13.47 29.29
CA THR A 286 -2.56 -14.91 29.35
C THR A 286 -4.04 -15.18 29.68
N THR A 287 -4.59 -14.50 30.68
CA THR A 287 -6.00 -14.61 31.03
C THR A 287 -6.91 -14.10 29.90
N ALA A 288 -6.55 -12.99 29.25
CA ALA A 288 -7.31 -12.43 28.14
C ALA A 288 -7.38 -13.41 26.94
N LEU A 289 -6.26 -14.04 26.58
CA LEU A 289 -6.19 -15.00 25.48
C LEU A 289 -6.82 -16.35 25.82
N GLN A 290 -6.90 -16.74 27.09
CA GLN A 290 -7.71 -17.89 27.51
C GLN A 290 -9.21 -17.64 27.31
N LYS A 291 -9.69 -16.45 27.68
CA LYS A 291 -11.11 -16.06 27.52
C LYS A 291 -11.49 -15.74 26.07
N ALA A 292 -10.55 -15.18 25.30
CA ALA A 292 -10.75 -14.75 23.91
C ALA A 292 -9.53 -15.16 23.03
N PRO A 293 -9.40 -16.45 22.67
CA PRO A 293 -8.24 -16.97 21.95
C PRO A 293 -8.08 -16.43 20.53
N SER A 294 -9.15 -15.90 19.93
CA SER A 294 -9.17 -15.30 18.58
C SER A 294 -8.78 -13.82 18.55
N ASN A 295 -8.31 -13.25 19.67
CA ASN A 295 -7.97 -11.83 19.77
C ASN A 295 -6.62 -11.51 19.10
N PHE A 296 -6.62 -11.48 17.76
CA PHE A 296 -5.44 -11.20 16.95
C PHE A 296 -4.88 -9.78 17.17
N VAL A 297 -5.70 -8.81 17.57
CA VAL A 297 -5.25 -7.43 17.86
C VAL A 297 -4.34 -7.41 19.08
N LEU A 298 -4.69 -8.14 20.15
CA LEU A 298 -3.84 -8.29 21.32
C LEU A 298 -2.53 -9.01 20.97
N LEU A 299 -2.61 -10.09 20.20
CA LEU A 299 -1.43 -10.86 19.75
C LEU A 299 -0.48 -9.99 18.92
N ALA A 300 -1.00 -9.26 17.92
CA ALA A 300 -0.22 -8.39 17.05
C ALA A 300 0.39 -7.19 17.82
N GLY A 301 -0.39 -6.56 18.70
CA GLY A 301 0.08 -5.45 19.53
C GLY A 301 1.20 -5.87 20.48
N ALA A 302 1.04 -7.02 21.16
CA ALA A 302 2.07 -7.56 22.04
C ALA A 302 3.30 -8.01 21.24
N ALA A 303 3.12 -8.63 20.07
CA ALA A 303 4.21 -8.99 19.18
C ALA A 303 5.06 -7.77 18.77
N TYR A 304 4.40 -6.67 18.37
CA TYR A 304 5.08 -5.42 18.04
C TYR A 304 5.85 -4.86 19.25
N TRP A 305 5.24 -4.91 20.44
CA TRP A 305 5.89 -4.46 21.67
C TRP A 305 7.14 -5.30 21.98
N TYR A 306 7.08 -6.63 21.90
CA TYR A 306 8.26 -7.50 22.09
C TYR A 306 9.36 -7.23 21.06
N ALA A 307 8.98 -7.02 19.79
CA ALA A 307 9.92 -6.67 18.74
C ALA A 307 10.64 -5.35 19.04
N SER A 308 9.91 -4.34 19.56
CA SER A 308 10.49 -3.04 19.94
C SER A 308 11.51 -3.11 21.08
N ARG A 309 11.53 -4.22 21.83
CA ARG A 309 12.49 -4.50 22.91
C ARG A 309 13.54 -5.52 22.52
N GLY A 310 13.63 -5.89 21.24
CA GLY A 310 14.60 -6.87 20.74
C GLY A 310 14.28 -8.32 21.15
N ILE A 311 13.09 -8.59 21.69
CA ILE A 311 12.67 -9.93 22.12
C ILE A 311 12.04 -10.65 20.92
N GLY A 312 12.89 -11.01 19.97
CA GLY A 312 12.48 -11.48 18.65
C GLY A 312 11.71 -12.81 18.65
N GLU A 313 12.06 -13.77 19.50
CA GLU A 313 11.41 -15.09 19.56
C GLU A 313 9.92 -14.96 19.90
N LYS A 314 9.60 -14.22 20.96
CA LYS A 314 8.21 -14.02 21.42
C LYS A 314 7.42 -13.15 20.45
N ALA A 315 8.08 -12.18 19.81
CA ALA A 315 7.46 -11.38 18.76
C ALA A 315 7.01 -12.24 17.56
N VAL A 316 7.88 -13.12 17.06
CA VAL A 316 7.56 -14.03 15.94
C VAL A 316 6.42 -14.97 16.33
N GLU A 317 6.50 -15.62 17.50
CA GLU A 317 5.47 -16.56 17.95
C GLU A 317 4.07 -15.92 18.00
N LEU A 318 3.96 -14.73 18.60
CA LEU A 318 2.68 -14.05 18.76
C LEU A 318 2.16 -13.50 17.42
N ALA A 319 3.04 -12.98 16.56
CA ALA A 319 2.65 -12.47 15.25
C ALA A 319 2.18 -13.59 14.31
N GLU A 320 2.83 -14.76 14.32
CA GLU A 320 2.39 -15.94 13.55
C GLU A 320 0.99 -16.40 14.00
N LYS A 321 0.72 -16.44 15.30
CA LYS A 321 -0.62 -16.72 15.82
C LYS A 321 -1.64 -15.68 15.37
N ALA A 322 -1.28 -14.39 15.37
CA ALA A 322 -2.15 -13.32 14.91
C ALA A 322 -2.48 -13.45 13.41
N LEU A 323 -1.49 -13.81 12.58
CA LEU A 323 -1.68 -14.04 11.14
C LEU A 323 -2.50 -15.29 10.84
N ALA A 324 -2.36 -16.35 11.64
CA ALA A 324 -3.19 -17.54 11.50
C ALA A 324 -4.69 -17.25 11.73
N LEU A 325 -4.99 -16.25 12.57
CA LEU A 325 -6.36 -15.83 12.88
C LEU A 325 -6.92 -14.82 11.86
N GLU A 326 -6.13 -13.83 11.46
CA GLU A 326 -6.52 -12.84 10.45
C GLU A 326 -5.32 -12.51 9.52
N PRO A 327 -5.18 -13.24 8.40
CA PRO A 327 -4.06 -13.05 7.47
C PRO A 327 -3.99 -11.67 6.82
N ARG A 328 -5.12 -10.93 6.77
CA ARG A 328 -5.18 -9.61 6.13
C ARG A 328 -4.75 -8.47 7.05
N TYR A 329 -4.53 -8.72 8.34
CA TYR A 329 -4.14 -7.66 9.27
C TYR A 329 -2.66 -7.29 9.07
N VAL A 330 -2.42 -6.21 8.33
CA VAL A 330 -1.07 -5.76 7.91
C VAL A 330 -0.14 -5.52 9.11
N TRP A 331 -0.66 -5.04 10.24
CA TRP A 331 0.15 -4.83 11.44
C TRP A 331 0.69 -6.12 12.06
N SER A 332 0.04 -7.27 11.85
CA SER A 332 0.61 -8.58 12.21
C SER A 332 1.81 -8.94 11.34
N HIS A 333 1.77 -8.63 10.04
CA HIS A 333 2.91 -8.81 9.14
C HIS A 333 4.08 -7.91 9.54
N ILE A 334 3.82 -6.64 9.87
CA ILE A 334 4.83 -5.71 10.36
C ILE A 334 5.44 -6.20 11.68
N ALA A 335 4.61 -6.65 12.63
CA ALA A 335 5.09 -7.21 13.89
C ALA A 335 5.96 -8.48 13.69
N LEU A 336 5.54 -9.38 12.79
CA LEU A 336 6.33 -10.56 12.42
C LEU A 336 7.67 -10.17 11.80
N ALA A 337 7.65 -9.24 10.84
CA ALA A 337 8.86 -8.76 10.17
C ALA A 337 9.83 -8.11 11.15
N ARG A 338 9.34 -7.27 12.08
CA ARG A 338 10.17 -6.67 13.15
C ARG A 338 10.70 -7.73 14.12
N GLY A 339 9.92 -8.76 14.45
CA GLY A 339 10.40 -9.92 15.20
C GLY A 339 11.52 -10.67 14.46
N LEU A 340 11.38 -10.89 13.15
CA LEU A 340 12.40 -11.50 12.30
C LEU A 340 13.66 -10.64 12.19
N MET A 341 13.52 -9.31 12.09
CA MET A 341 14.64 -8.37 12.13
C MET A 341 15.41 -8.46 13.45
N ALA A 342 14.71 -8.52 14.59
CA ALA A 342 15.33 -8.73 15.91
C ALA A 342 16.08 -10.07 16.01
N ARG A 343 15.66 -11.09 15.24
CA ARG A 343 16.34 -12.40 15.13
C ARG A 343 17.44 -12.43 14.06
N GLY A 344 17.75 -11.31 13.43
CA GLY A 344 18.75 -11.25 12.36
C GLY A 344 18.32 -11.96 11.07
N LYS A 345 17.03 -11.95 10.74
CA LYS A 345 16.48 -12.57 9.52
C LYS A 345 15.82 -11.54 8.58
N PRO A 346 16.58 -10.57 8.05
CA PRO A 346 16.00 -9.45 7.30
C PRO A 346 15.42 -9.86 5.94
N VAL A 347 15.95 -10.90 5.28
CA VAL A 347 15.39 -11.42 4.02
C VAL A 347 14.02 -12.05 4.23
N ALA A 348 13.84 -12.80 5.32
CA ALA A 348 12.53 -13.35 5.69
C ALA A 348 11.54 -12.24 6.09
N ALA A 349 12.03 -11.20 6.78
CA ALA A 349 11.23 -10.03 7.11
C ALA A 349 10.72 -9.31 5.85
N GLU A 350 11.59 -9.11 4.85
CA GLU A 350 11.21 -8.58 3.54
C GLU A 350 10.10 -9.41 2.89
N GLN A 351 10.24 -10.74 2.91
CA GLN A 351 9.26 -11.64 2.29
C GLN A 351 7.86 -11.47 2.88
N VAL A 352 7.78 -11.41 4.21
CA VAL A 352 6.52 -11.17 4.94
C VAL A 352 5.91 -9.82 4.54
N LEU A 353 6.71 -8.76 4.53
CA LEU A 353 6.23 -7.39 4.26
C LEU A 353 5.79 -7.18 2.81
N VAL A 354 6.53 -7.72 1.84
CA VAL A 354 6.13 -7.66 0.43
C VAL A 354 4.84 -8.44 0.20
N GLY A 355 4.65 -9.58 0.88
CA GLY A 355 3.37 -10.29 0.89
C GLY A 355 2.22 -9.45 1.44
N ALA A 356 2.48 -8.65 2.48
CA ALA A 356 1.49 -7.77 3.08
C ALA A 356 0.96 -6.66 2.14
N ARG A 357 1.65 -6.36 1.04
CA ARG A 357 1.16 -5.42 0.00
C ARG A 357 -0.17 -5.86 -0.63
N ALA A 358 -0.48 -7.16 -0.59
CA ALA A 358 -1.78 -7.67 -1.03
C ALA A 358 -2.94 -7.19 -0.12
N HIS A 359 -2.63 -6.77 1.11
CA HIS A 359 -3.61 -6.40 2.13
C HIS A 359 -3.56 -4.92 2.52
N GLY A 360 -2.46 -4.22 2.25
CA GLY A 360 -2.31 -2.80 2.55
C GLY A 360 -1.41 -2.08 1.56
N ASN A 361 -1.65 -0.78 1.39
CA ASN A 361 -0.76 0.11 0.66
C ASN A 361 -0.83 1.48 1.35
N PHE A 362 0.16 1.74 2.20
CA PHE A 362 0.35 2.97 2.96
C PHE A 362 1.85 3.19 3.22
N PRO A 363 2.30 4.46 3.36
CA PRO A 363 3.71 4.81 3.51
C PRO A 363 4.49 4.01 4.56
N THR A 364 3.90 3.75 5.73
CA THR A 364 4.61 2.97 6.77
C THR A 364 4.94 1.55 6.31
N LEU A 365 4.09 0.86 5.53
CA LEU A 365 4.43 -0.47 5.02
C LEU A 365 5.64 -0.41 4.08
N GLU A 366 5.71 0.61 3.22
CA GLU A 366 6.84 0.79 2.29
C GLU A 366 8.13 1.14 3.03
N TYR A 367 8.05 1.94 4.10
CA TYR A 367 9.16 2.18 5.02
C TYR A 367 9.67 0.89 5.67
N GLU A 368 8.78 0.03 6.15
CA GLU A 368 9.13 -1.25 6.76
C GLU A 368 9.84 -2.19 5.75
N ILE A 369 9.36 -2.25 4.50
CA ILE A 369 10.01 -3.02 3.42
C ILE A 369 11.41 -2.48 3.15
N ALA A 370 11.55 -1.16 3.03
CA ALA A 370 12.85 -0.52 2.82
C ALA A 370 13.82 -0.80 3.98
N SER A 371 13.33 -0.80 5.23
CA SER A 371 14.13 -1.13 6.43
C SER A 371 14.65 -2.57 6.40
N ALA A 372 13.81 -3.55 6.03
CA ALA A 372 14.24 -4.95 5.88
C ALA A 372 15.28 -5.12 4.76
N ARG A 373 15.11 -4.41 3.64
CA ARG A 373 16.06 -4.41 2.53
C ARG A 373 17.40 -3.77 2.89
N MET A 374 17.38 -2.67 3.63
CA MET A 374 18.59 -2.02 4.17
C MET A 374 19.39 -2.98 5.03
N ALA A 375 18.73 -3.71 5.93
CA ALA A 375 19.40 -4.70 6.79
C ALA A 375 19.92 -5.93 6.01
N SER A 376 19.39 -6.18 4.81
CA SER A 376 19.85 -7.24 3.90
C SER A 376 20.93 -6.77 2.91
N GLY A 377 21.21 -5.46 2.82
CA GLY A 377 22.12 -4.87 1.84
C GLY A 377 21.51 -4.58 0.46
N PHE A 378 20.21 -4.78 0.29
CA PHE A 378 19.47 -4.48 -0.94
C PHE A 378 19.12 -2.98 -1.02
N PHE A 379 20.15 -2.11 -0.95
CA PHE A 379 19.99 -0.65 -0.89
C PHE A 379 19.26 -0.09 -2.11
N ARG A 380 19.58 -0.61 -3.30
CA ARG A 380 18.92 -0.20 -4.54
C ARG A 380 17.41 -0.52 -4.51
N ASP A 381 17.05 -1.75 -4.17
CA ASP A 381 15.65 -2.15 -4.00
C ASP A 381 14.94 -1.29 -2.95
N ALA A 382 15.63 -0.92 -1.86
CA ALA A 382 15.06 -0.10 -0.80
C ALA A 382 14.72 1.30 -1.30
N VAL A 383 15.66 1.98 -1.97
CA VAL A 383 15.47 3.37 -2.38
C VAL A 383 14.51 3.52 -3.55
N GLU A 384 14.52 2.59 -4.51
CA GLU A 384 13.60 2.62 -5.65
C GLU A 384 12.14 2.48 -5.23
N ASP A 385 11.84 1.70 -4.19
CA ASP A 385 10.48 1.59 -3.65
C ASP A 385 10.14 2.78 -2.74
N LEU A 386 11.07 3.22 -1.90
CA LEU A 386 10.85 4.34 -0.99
C LEU A 386 10.60 5.66 -1.77
N ALA A 387 11.34 5.92 -2.85
CA ALA A 387 11.20 7.11 -3.69
C ALA A 387 9.83 7.23 -4.39
N LYS A 388 9.03 6.16 -4.43
CA LYS A 388 7.66 6.21 -4.96
C LYS A 388 6.68 6.96 -4.07
N GLN A 389 6.94 7.01 -2.76
CA GLN A 389 6.01 7.57 -1.76
C GLN A 389 6.65 8.63 -0.87
N PHE A 390 7.98 8.73 -0.83
CA PHE A 390 8.70 9.64 0.02
C PHE A 390 9.56 10.59 -0.81
N THR A 391 9.72 11.81 -0.32
CA THR A 391 10.57 12.83 -0.97
C THR A 391 11.30 13.62 0.10
N VAL A 392 12.62 13.73 0.01
CA VAL A 392 13.39 14.64 0.88
C VAL A 392 13.29 16.06 0.33
N THR A 393 13.08 17.02 1.23
CA THR A 393 12.98 18.45 0.97
C THR A 393 13.78 19.20 2.03
N ASP A 394 14.01 20.50 1.84
CA ASP A 394 14.71 21.33 2.82
C ASP A 394 14.00 21.36 4.20
N ALA A 395 12.68 21.18 4.21
CA ALA A 395 11.87 21.14 5.42
C ALA A 395 11.88 19.78 6.14
N GLY A 396 12.40 18.73 5.50
CA GLY A 396 12.36 17.35 5.99
C GLY A 396 11.91 16.36 4.93
N VAL A 397 11.44 15.19 5.35
CA VAL A 397 10.90 14.15 4.48
C VAL A 397 9.38 14.30 4.38
N LYS A 398 8.86 14.26 3.16
CA LYS A 398 7.45 14.40 2.83
C LYS A 398 6.86 13.07 2.38
N THR A 399 5.61 12.79 2.79
CA THR A 399 4.76 11.74 2.22
C THR A 399 3.28 12.12 2.31
N ASN A 400 2.41 11.30 1.73
CA ASN A 400 0.96 11.40 1.91
C ASN A 400 0.48 10.25 2.81
N LEU A 401 0.42 10.51 4.12
CA LEU A 401 -0.06 9.53 5.10
C LEU A 401 -1.50 9.14 4.78
N GLY A 402 -1.83 7.86 4.95
CA GLY A 402 -3.11 7.31 4.53
C GLY A 402 -3.41 7.62 3.05
N GLY A 403 -2.37 7.73 2.21
CA GLY A 403 -2.46 8.03 0.78
C GLY A 403 -3.02 9.41 0.42
N ARG A 404 -3.31 10.29 1.39
CA ARG A 404 -4.02 11.56 1.15
C ARG A 404 -3.53 12.72 1.99
N VAL A 405 -3.14 12.48 3.24
CA VAL A 405 -2.82 13.55 4.19
C VAL A 405 -1.34 13.90 4.06
N ALA A 406 -1.04 14.95 3.31
CA ALA A 406 0.32 15.43 3.13
C ALA A 406 0.95 15.83 4.47
N HIS A 407 2.08 15.22 4.81
CA HIS A 407 2.84 15.52 6.02
C HIS A 407 4.32 15.66 5.68
N VAL A 408 5.02 16.48 6.47
CA VAL A 408 6.46 16.68 6.39
C VAL A 408 7.00 16.62 7.81
N GLU A 409 8.03 15.80 8.02
CA GLU A 409 8.74 15.70 9.29
C GLU A 409 10.24 15.65 9.09
N ARG A 410 11.01 15.93 10.14
CA ARG A 410 12.48 15.98 10.04
C ARG A 410 13.09 14.61 9.70
N SER A 411 12.51 13.55 10.26
CA SER A 411 12.94 12.17 10.07
C SER A 411 11.85 11.28 9.49
N LEU A 412 12.25 10.19 8.83
CA LEU A 412 11.31 9.16 8.38
C LEU A 412 10.57 8.51 9.57
N ALA A 413 11.27 8.28 10.68
CA ALA A 413 10.71 7.65 11.88
C ALA A 413 9.57 8.47 12.51
N GLU A 414 9.72 9.79 12.58
CA GLU A 414 8.66 10.70 13.03
C GLU A 414 7.49 10.68 12.05
N LEU A 415 7.78 10.74 10.75
CA LEU A 415 6.76 10.77 9.70
C LEU A 415 5.85 9.53 9.71
N VAL A 416 6.44 8.33 9.81
CA VAL A 416 5.68 7.07 9.85
C VAL A 416 5.08 6.77 11.23
N ALA A 417 5.50 7.50 12.27
CA ALA A 417 4.94 7.31 13.62
C ALA A 417 3.45 7.68 13.69
N PHE A 418 2.98 8.61 12.85
CA PHE A 418 1.57 9.00 12.81
C PHE A 418 0.65 7.82 12.48
N GLU A 419 0.95 7.05 11.43
CA GLU A 419 0.14 5.88 11.05
C GLU A 419 0.21 4.77 12.11
N ARG A 420 1.39 4.54 12.70
CA ARG A 420 1.57 3.60 13.81
C ARG A 420 0.71 3.98 15.02
N LYS A 421 0.82 5.22 15.48
CA LYS A 421 0.08 5.73 16.64
C LYS A 421 -1.43 5.78 16.37
N ALA A 422 -1.87 6.15 15.18
CA ALA A 422 -3.28 6.19 14.84
C ALA A 422 -3.90 4.79 14.66
N SER A 423 -3.13 3.79 14.24
CA SER A 423 -3.66 2.45 13.89
C SER A 423 -3.58 1.44 15.02
N ILE A 424 -2.45 1.37 15.73
CA ILE A 424 -2.23 0.39 16.80
C ILE A 424 -1.96 1.03 18.17
N PHE A 425 -2.04 2.37 18.25
CA PHE A 425 -1.92 3.14 19.48
C PHE A 425 -0.60 2.94 20.24
N THR A 426 0.48 2.59 19.52
CA THR A 426 1.80 2.43 20.14
C THR A 426 2.70 3.65 19.89
N PRO A 427 3.19 4.32 20.94
CA PRO A 427 4.03 5.50 20.80
C PRO A 427 5.45 5.14 20.37
N VAL A 428 5.98 3.99 20.81
CA VAL A 428 7.36 3.55 20.60
C VAL A 428 7.46 2.79 19.28
N ALA A 429 8.49 3.08 18.48
CA ALA A 429 8.79 2.34 17.26
C ALA A 429 9.59 1.07 17.57
N ALA A 430 9.41 0.02 16.76
CA ALA A 430 10.30 -1.14 16.75
C ALA A 430 11.55 -0.96 15.85
N ASP A 431 11.87 0.30 15.52
CA ASP A 431 13.01 0.69 14.72
C ASP A 431 13.96 1.59 15.51
N THR A 432 15.18 1.76 15.02
CA THR A 432 16.13 2.71 15.62
C THR A 432 16.19 4.03 14.84
N ILE A 433 16.51 5.11 15.54
CA ILE A 433 16.67 6.44 14.93
C ILE A 433 17.78 6.39 13.88
N GLU A 434 18.89 5.69 14.17
CA GLU A 434 20.03 5.55 13.28
C GLU A 434 19.65 4.84 11.98
N SER A 435 18.82 3.79 12.05
CA SER A 435 18.36 3.05 10.87
C SER A 435 17.48 3.94 9.99
N SER A 436 16.61 4.73 10.63
CA SER A 436 15.73 5.68 9.93
C SER A 436 16.50 6.81 9.25
N GLU A 437 17.49 7.40 9.92
CA GLU A 437 18.35 8.43 9.33
C GLU A 437 19.20 7.88 8.19
N THR A 438 19.66 6.62 8.29
CA THR A 438 20.40 5.98 7.19
C THR A 438 19.51 5.78 5.96
N LEU A 439 18.25 5.37 6.16
CA LEU A 439 17.25 5.28 5.08
C LEU A 439 16.97 6.64 4.44
N ARG A 440 16.82 7.68 5.25
CA ARG A 440 16.62 9.06 4.77
C ARG A 440 17.82 9.53 3.94
N ALA A 441 19.04 9.28 4.41
CA ALA A 441 20.26 9.64 3.71
C ALA A 441 20.41 8.89 2.37
N LEU A 442 19.98 7.63 2.30
CA LEU A 442 19.91 6.88 1.04
C LEU A 442 18.93 7.52 0.05
N LEU A 443 17.74 7.91 0.52
CA LEU A 443 16.75 8.58 -0.32
C LEU A 443 17.25 9.93 -0.85
N GLU A 444 17.89 10.72 0.02
CA GLU A 444 18.50 11.99 -0.37
C GLU A 444 19.61 11.79 -1.41
N LEU A 445 20.46 10.77 -1.23
CA LEU A 445 21.51 10.43 -2.18
C LEU A 445 20.95 10.07 -3.56
N ASP A 446 19.88 9.26 -3.62
CA ASP A 446 19.22 8.90 -4.88
C ASP A 446 18.63 10.13 -5.59
N GLN A 447 17.96 11.01 -4.85
CA GLN A 447 17.42 12.26 -5.40
C GLN A 447 18.51 13.19 -5.95
N LYS A 448 19.68 13.26 -5.30
CA LYS A 448 20.83 14.02 -5.81
C LYS A 448 21.35 13.46 -7.13
N PHE A 449 21.35 12.14 -7.30
CA PHE A 449 21.73 11.51 -8.57
C PHE A 449 20.66 11.61 -9.67
N ALA A 450 19.39 11.75 -9.31
CA ALA A 450 18.30 11.98 -10.25
C ALA A 450 18.28 13.44 -10.78
N ASN A 451 18.87 14.39 -10.06
CA ASN A 451 18.97 15.78 -10.49
C ASN A 451 20.07 15.94 -11.57
N ALA A 452 19.70 16.51 -12.72
CA ALA A 452 20.61 16.72 -13.85
C ALA A 452 21.77 17.71 -13.56
N SER A 453 21.63 18.55 -12.53
CA SER A 453 22.67 19.50 -12.10
C SER A 453 23.54 18.87 -11.01
N LEU A 454 24.41 17.94 -11.40
CA LEU A 454 25.32 17.23 -10.48
C LEU A 454 26.33 18.20 -9.86
N ASN A 455 26.23 18.43 -8.55
CA ASN A 455 27.24 19.13 -7.76
C ASN A 455 28.05 18.10 -6.95
N GLU A 456 29.34 17.93 -7.29
CA GLU A 456 30.23 16.94 -6.66
C GLU A 456 30.33 17.10 -5.13
N ALA A 457 30.32 18.34 -4.64
CA ALA A 457 30.40 18.61 -3.20
C ALA A 457 29.14 18.14 -2.46
N GLU A 458 27.96 18.41 -3.03
CA GLU A 458 26.68 17.96 -2.45
C GLU A 458 26.54 16.45 -2.47
N ILE A 459 26.96 15.80 -3.56
CA ILE A 459 26.97 14.33 -3.67
C ILE A 459 27.89 13.74 -2.59
N THR A 460 29.07 14.33 -2.39
CA THR A 460 30.01 13.87 -1.36
C THR A 460 29.40 13.96 0.04
N VAL A 461 28.70 15.05 0.36
CA VAL A 461 27.99 15.22 1.64
C VAL A 461 26.88 14.17 1.81
N ALA A 462 26.06 13.94 0.78
CA ALA A 462 24.99 12.94 0.83
C ALA A 462 25.54 11.51 0.98
N VAL A 463 26.64 11.20 0.28
CA VAL A 463 27.38 9.93 0.45
C VAL A 463 27.87 9.77 1.88
N ASP A 464 28.49 10.80 2.46
CA ASP A 464 28.99 10.76 3.84
C ASP A 464 27.86 10.55 4.87
N ALA A 465 26.70 11.16 4.65
CA ALA A 465 25.51 10.92 5.45
C ALA A 465 25.05 9.46 5.37
N PHE A 466 25.02 8.87 4.16
CA PHE A 466 24.59 7.49 3.95
C PHE A 466 25.56 6.45 4.53
N VAL A 467 26.88 6.65 4.38
CA VAL A 467 27.88 5.68 4.89
C VAL A 467 28.25 5.91 6.36
N LYS A 468 27.61 6.88 7.02
CA LYS A 468 27.79 7.16 8.46
C LYS A 468 27.42 5.93 9.30
N GLY A 469 27.90 5.94 10.55
CA GLY A 469 27.68 4.88 11.53
C GLY A 469 28.89 3.97 11.72
N ALA A 470 28.76 3.02 12.64
CA ALA A 470 29.77 2.02 12.97
C ALA A 470 29.16 0.59 13.01
N ASP A 471 27.98 0.42 12.44
CA ASP A 471 27.34 -0.89 12.32
C ASP A 471 27.98 -1.76 11.23
N LYS A 472 27.67 -3.06 11.27
CA LYS A 472 28.26 -4.07 10.40
C LYS A 472 27.90 -3.89 8.91
N MET A 473 26.83 -3.17 8.59
CA MET A 473 26.44 -2.90 7.19
C MET A 473 27.23 -1.75 6.56
N LYS A 474 28.06 -1.02 7.32
CA LYS A 474 28.86 0.11 6.83
C LYS A 474 29.70 -0.23 5.60
N VAL A 475 30.42 -1.34 5.61
CA VAL A 475 31.25 -1.77 4.47
C VAL A 475 30.43 -1.93 3.20
N HIS A 476 29.24 -2.53 3.31
CA HIS A 476 28.35 -2.70 2.18
C HIS A 476 27.82 -1.36 1.67
N ARG A 477 27.49 -0.42 2.57
CA ARG A 477 27.11 0.95 2.19
C ARG A 477 28.25 1.68 1.47
N GLN A 478 29.49 1.55 1.94
CA GLN A 478 30.67 2.14 1.31
C GLN A 478 30.90 1.59 -0.11
N ILE A 479 30.79 0.27 -0.29
CA ILE A 479 30.94 -0.40 -1.58
C ILE A 479 29.82 0.02 -2.55
N TYR A 480 28.59 0.08 -2.07
CA TYR A 480 27.44 0.53 -2.86
C TYR A 480 27.61 1.99 -3.32
N ALA A 481 27.93 2.90 -2.39
CA ALA A 481 28.15 4.31 -2.71
C ALA A 481 29.34 4.51 -3.66
N ALA A 482 30.48 3.83 -3.44
CA ALA A 482 31.61 3.88 -4.36
C ALA A 482 31.24 3.36 -5.76
N GLY A 483 30.43 2.30 -5.84
CA GLY A 483 29.89 1.80 -7.09
C GLY A 483 29.06 2.84 -7.85
N LEU A 484 28.13 3.51 -7.17
CA LEU A 484 27.30 4.57 -7.75
C LEU A 484 28.13 5.74 -8.27
N LEU A 485 29.08 6.24 -7.46
CA LEU A 485 29.96 7.35 -7.83
C LEU A 485 30.74 7.02 -9.13
N LEU A 486 31.28 5.81 -9.23
CA LEU A 486 32.05 5.37 -10.39
C LEU A 486 31.19 5.07 -11.62
N GLU A 487 29.95 4.61 -11.44
CA GLU A 487 28.98 4.44 -12.53
C GLU A 487 28.61 5.80 -13.13
N LYS A 488 28.35 6.79 -12.28
CA LYS A 488 28.01 8.16 -12.67
C LYS A 488 29.23 9.02 -13.04
N ARG A 489 30.45 8.50 -12.87
CA ARG A 489 31.73 9.18 -13.14
C ARG A 489 31.85 10.53 -12.42
N THR A 490 31.45 10.58 -11.15
CA THR A 490 31.52 11.78 -10.30
C THR A 490 32.14 11.45 -8.95
N ALA A 491 32.75 12.43 -8.28
CA ALA A 491 33.41 12.25 -6.97
C ALA A 491 34.34 11.03 -6.91
N VAL A 492 35.13 10.78 -7.97
CA VAL A 492 35.99 9.58 -8.08
C VAL A 492 37.00 9.51 -6.94
N GLY A 493 37.49 10.65 -6.45
CA GLY A 493 38.33 10.73 -5.27
C GLY A 493 37.65 10.18 -4.01
N LYS A 494 36.36 10.51 -3.82
CA LYS A 494 35.56 9.98 -2.71
C LYS A 494 35.32 8.47 -2.85
N ALA A 495 35.05 7.99 -4.06
CA ALA A 495 34.92 6.55 -4.30
C ALA A 495 36.18 5.78 -3.87
N LEU A 496 37.38 6.31 -4.17
CA LEU A 496 38.66 5.72 -3.76
C LEU A 496 38.87 5.75 -2.24
N GLU A 497 38.45 6.83 -1.57
CA GLU A 497 38.46 6.92 -0.11
C GLU A 497 37.59 5.83 0.54
N LEU A 498 36.37 5.64 0.02
CA LEU A 498 35.42 4.65 0.51
C LEU A 498 35.95 3.22 0.35
N THR A 499 36.53 2.86 -0.80
CA THR A 499 37.08 1.50 -1.01
C THR A 499 38.29 1.25 -0.13
N LYS A 500 39.13 2.26 0.10
CA LYS A 500 40.24 2.17 1.06
C LYS A 500 39.73 1.92 2.48
N ALA A 501 38.70 2.64 2.91
CA ALA A 501 38.08 2.42 4.22
C ALA A 501 37.46 1.01 4.33
N ALA A 502 36.81 0.52 3.27
CA ALA A 502 36.20 -0.81 3.25
C ALA A 502 37.23 -1.96 3.33
N THR A 503 38.45 -1.75 2.83
CA THR A 503 39.53 -2.76 2.85
C THR A 503 39.86 -3.20 4.27
N GLY A 504 39.88 -2.27 5.23
CA GLY A 504 40.20 -2.58 6.64
C GLY A 504 39.09 -3.31 7.40
N ALA A 505 37.90 -3.45 6.81
CA ALA A 505 36.71 -3.96 7.48
C ALA A 505 36.04 -5.13 6.71
N SER A 506 36.71 -5.70 5.70
CA SER A 506 36.13 -6.76 4.86
C SER A 506 35.69 -7.99 5.65
N ASP A 507 36.46 -8.39 6.68
CA ASP A 507 36.11 -9.56 7.48
C ASP A 507 34.90 -9.30 8.38
N THR A 508 34.85 -8.12 9.01
CA THR A 508 33.69 -7.67 9.80
C THR A 508 32.43 -7.47 8.95
N GLY A 509 32.60 -7.16 7.66
CA GLY A 509 31.49 -7.03 6.71
C GLY A 509 30.74 -8.34 6.47
N LEU A 510 31.31 -9.49 6.85
CA LEU A 510 30.63 -10.78 6.77
C LEU A 510 29.88 -11.17 8.06
N ASP A 511 29.95 -10.36 9.12
CA ASP A 511 29.28 -10.62 10.40
C ASP A 511 27.87 -10.01 10.47
N VAL A 512 27.35 -9.62 9.30
CA VAL A 512 26.00 -9.10 9.07
C VAL A 512 24.97 -10.23 9.16
N PRO A 513 23.67 -9.92 9.36
CA PRO A 513 22.64 -10.94 9.54
C PRO A 513 22.51 -11.92 8.37
N ASP A 514 22.62 -11.43 7.13
CA ASP A 514 22.65 -12.27 5.92
C ASP A 514 23.82 -11.84 5.01
N PRO A 515 25.00 -12.47 5.14
CA PRO A 515 26.17 -12.09 4.35
C PRO A 515 26.04 -12.49 2.88
N GLY A 516 25.22 -13.50 2.55
CA GLY A 516 24.96 -13.88 1.17
C GLY A 516 24.18 -12.78 0.44
N ALA A 517 23.10 -12.31 1.06
CA ALA A 517 22.30 -11.21 0.56
C ALA A 517 23.13 -9.93 0.39
N ALA A 518 23.87 -9.54 1.43
CA ALA A 518 24.60 -8.28 1.44
C ALA A 518 25.73 -8.24 0.41
N VAL A 519 26.53 -9.31 0.29
CA VAL A 519 27.66 -9.37 -0.66
C VAL A 519 27.18 -9.45 -2.11
N MET A 520 26.07 -10.15 -2.37
CA MET A 520 25.55 -10.40 -3.72
C MET A 520 24.42 -9.44 -4.13
N ALA A 521 24.16 -8.38 -3.37
CA ALA A 521 22.98 -7.53 -3.55
C ALA A 521 22.83 -6.99 -4.98
N SER A 522 23.92 -6.54 -5.61
CA SER A 522 23.87 -6.01 -6.98
C SER A 522 23.63 -7.08 -8.03
N GLU A 523 24.14 -8.30 -7.82
CA GLU A 523 24.02 -9.40 -8.78
C GLU A 523 22.64 -10.05 -8.70
N LEU A 524 22.02 -10.03 -7.53
CA LEU A 524 20.68 -10.54 -7.32
C LEU A 524 19.60 -9.56 -7.83
N TYR A 525 19.92 -8.28 -8.01
CA TYR A 525 18.96 -7.22 -8.34
C TYR A 525 18.03 -7.57 -9.52
N GLU A 526 18.57 -7.90 -10.70
CA GLU A 526 17.74 -8.19 -11.88
C GLU A 526 16.86 -9.45 -11.70
N SER A 527 17.40 -10.48 -11.04
CA SER A 527 16.65 -11.69 -10.72
C SER A 527 15.55 -11.43 -9.69
N ARG A 528 15.81 -10.57 -8.70
CA ARG A 528 14.83 -10.13 -7.70
C ARG A 528 13.72 -9.31 -8.35
N VAL A 529 14.05 -8.33 -9.18
CA VAL A 529 13.06 -7.56 -9.96
C VAL A 529 12.20 -8.49 -10.82
N THR A 530 12.81 -9.46 -11.49
CA THR A 530 12.09 -10.44 -12.31
C THR A 530 11.17 -11.33 -11.47
N ALA A 531 11.63 -11.82 -10.32
CA ALA A 531 10.82 -12.62 -9.41
C ALA A 531 9.62 -11.83 -8.88
N PHE A 532 9.84 -10.59 -8.39
CA PHE A 532 8.77 -9.75 -7.87
C PHE A 532 7.72 -9.41 -8.92
N ARG A 533 8.10 -9.19 -10.19
CA ARG A 533 7.14 -9.00 -11.29
C ARG A 533 6.24 -10.21 -11.53
N LYS A 534 6.69 -11.40 -11.17
CA LYS A 534 5.92 -12.64 -11.25
C LYS A 534 5.14 -12.96 -9.96
N GLY A 535 5.27 -12.14 -8.91
CA GLY A 535 4.74 -12.45 -7.58
C GLY A 535 5.54 -13.52 -6.84
N GLU A 536 6.77 -13.79 -7.27
CA GLU A 536 7.68 -14.78 -6.70
C GLU A 536 8.74 -14.09 -5.82
N PHE A 537 9.37 -14.87 -4.93
CA PHE A 537 10.52 -14.43 -4.14
C PHE A 537 11.78 -15.17 -4.55
N LEU A 538 12.87 -14.43 -4.74
CA LEU A 538 14.16 -15.03 -5.00
C LEU A 538 14.78 -15.52 -3.68
N LEU A 539 15.03 -16.83 -3.60
CA LEU A 539 15.84 -17.39 -2.51
C LEU A 539 17.29 -17.00 -2.71
N VAL A 540 17.88 -16.36 -1.69
CA VAL A 540 19.31 -16.03 -1.69
C VAL A 540 20.10 -17.34 -1.64
N PRO A 541 21.02 -17.59 -2.60
CA PRO A 541 21.76 -18.84 -2.63
C PRO A 541 22.71 -18.92 -1.44
N ALA A 542 22.79 -20.10 -0.83
CA ALA A 542 23.76 -20.38 0.23
C ALA A 542 25.17 -20.46 -0.37
N VAL A 543 26.04 -19.52 0.02
CA VAL A 543 27.41 -19.44 -0.47
C VAL A 543 28.37 -19.58 0.71
N PRO A 544 29.43 -20.41 0.62
CA PRO A 544 30.41 -20.54 1.69
C PRO A 544 31.05 -19.19 2.06
N ARG A 545 31.26 -18.96 3.36
CA ARG A 545 31.83 -17.70 3.88
C ARG A 545 33.16 -17.33 3.23
N GLN A 546 34.02 -18.31 2.93
CA GLN A 546 35.30 -18.07 2.25
C GLN A 546 35.10 -17.51 0.84
N THR A 547 34.12 -18.03 0.10
CA THR A 547 33.75 -17.53 -1.23
C THR A 547 33.18 -16.12 -1.14
N LEU A 548 32.32 -15.84 -0.13
CA LEU A 548 31.82 -14.49 0.12
C LEU A 548 32.94 -13.50 0.47
N SER A 549 33.92 -13.91 1.28
CA SER A 549 35.12 -13.11 1.58
C SER A 549 35.93 -12.81 0.31
N ALA A 550 36.11 -13.81 -0.55
CA ALA A 550 36.77 -13.65 -1.85
C ALA A 550 36.03 -12.65 -2.75
N ILE A 551 34.70 -12.77 -2.87
CA ILE A 551 33.87 -11.84 -3.66
C ILE A 551 33.97 -10.43 -3.09
N LEU A 552 33.82 -10.26 -1.77
CA LEU A 552 33.85 -8.95 -1.11
C LEU A 552 35.21 -8.25 -1.29
N ARG A 553 36.32 -8.96 -1.01
CA ARG A 553 37.68 -8.43 -1.21
C ARG A 553 37.96 -8.14 -2.68
N GLY A 554 37.56 -9.05 -3.57
CA GLY A 554 37.65 -8.84 -5.01
C GLY A 554 36.95 -7.56 -5.43
N ARG A 555 35.71 -7.35 -4.99
CA ARG A 555 34.91 -6.17 -5.35
C ARG A 555 35.51 -4.86 -4.84
N ILE A 556 36.10 -4.87 -3.65
CA ILE A 556 36.85 -3.72 -3.13
C ILE A 556 38.06 -3.40 -4.03
N GLU A 557 38.84 -4.42 -4.42
CA GLU A 557 39.98 -4.25 -5.34
C GLU A 557 39.52 -3.80 -6.74
N GLU A 558 38.40 -4.34 -7.24
CA GLU A 558 37.80 -3.98 -8.53
C GLU A 558 37.40 -2.49 -8.56
N LEU A 559 36.66 -2.03 -7.55
CA LEU A 559 36.23 -0.63 -7.45
C LEU A 559 37.42 0.31 -7.23
N THR A 560 38.40 -0.10 -6.43
CA THR A 560 39.65 0.67 -6.24
C THR A 560 40.41 0.83 -7.56
N GLY A 561 40.58 -0.27 -8.31
CA GLY A 561 41.22 -0.24 -9.62
C GLY A 561 40.45 0.59 -10.63
N TRP A 562 39.12 0.49 -10.63
CA TRP A 562 38.27 1.28 -11.52
C TRP A 562 38.30 2.78 -11.20
N ALA A 563 38.37 3.16 -9.92
CA ALA A 563 38.56 4.54 -9.51
C ALA A 563 39.91 5.10 -9.99
N LEU A 564 40.99 4.33 -9.85
CA LEU A 564 42.33 4.71 -10.34
C LEU A 564 42.35 4.85 -11.87
N TYR A 565 41.66 3.96 -12.59
CA TYR A 565 41.48 4.06 -14.03
C TYR A 565 40.82 5.38 -14.42
N GLN A 566 39.71 5.75 -13.77
CA GLN A 566 39.00 7.01 -14.03
C GLN A 566 39.84 8.26 -13.65
N GLN A 567 40.83 8.12 -12.77
CA GLN A 567 41.82 9.17 -12.47
C GLN A 567 43.01 9.20 -13.44
N GLY A 568 43.03 8.34 -14.47
CA GLY A 568 44.15 8.24 -15.43
C GLY A 568 45.38 7.49 -14.91
N LYS A 569 45.30 6.84 -13.75
CA LYS A 569 46.40 6.08 -13.14
C LYS A 569 46.37 4.62 -13.62
N PHE A 570 46.57 4.42 -14.92
CA PHE A 570 46.38 3.12 -15.56
C PHE A 570 47.28 1.99 -15.01
N PRO A 571 48.59 2.20 -14.76
CA PRO A 571 49.44 1.15 -14.18
C PRO A 571 48.93 0.67 -12.81
N ASP A 572 48.55 1.60 -11.93
CA ASP A 572 48.02 1.28 -10.59
C ASP A 572 46.66 0.57 -10.68
N ALA A 573 45.81 0.99 -11.63
CA ALA A 573 44.54 0.35 -11.92
C ALA A 573 44.72 -1.12 -12.33
N VAL A 574 45.67 -1.41 -13.23
CA VAL A 574 46.00 -2.76 -13.67
C VAL A 574 46.40 -3.65 -12.49
N ILE A 575 47.23 -3.15 -11.56
CA ILE A 575 47.65 -3.90 -10.37
C ILE A 575 46.44 -4.30 -9.52
N ARG A 576 45.55 -3.34 -9.23
CA ARG A 576 44.35 -3.57 -8.41
C ARG A 576 43.36 -4.53 -9.08
N LEU A 577 43.14 -4.38 -10.38
CA LEU A 577 42.23 -5.25 -11.13
C LEU A 577 42.75 -6.68 -11.21
N ARG A 578 44.06 -6.90 -11.39
CA ARG A 578 44.66 -8.24 -11.32
C ARG A 578 44.49 -8.90 -9.94
N ARG A 579 44.62 -8.12 -8.86
CA ARG A 579 44.34 -8.62 -7.49
C ARG A 579 42.88 -9.04 -7.34
N SER A 580 41.94 -8.23 -7.84
CA SER A 580 40.52 -8.59 -7.86
C SER A 580 40.29 -9.96 -8.53
N ILE A 581 40.80 -10.11 -9.75
CA ILE A 581 40.68 -11.34 -10.55
C ILE A 581 41.28 -12.55 -9.83
N SER A 582 42.40 -12.37 -9.13
CA SER A 582 43.10 -13.48 -8.44
C SER A 582 42.34 -14.07 -7.26
N VAL A 583 41.38 -13.33 -6.68
CA VAL A 583 40.62 -13.77 -5.51
C VAL A 583 39.16 -14.10 -5.83
N MET A 584 38.62 -13.56 -6.92
CA MET A 584 37.23 -13.80 -7.31
C MET A 584 37.03 -15.24 -7.84
N PRO A 585 35.82 -15.82 -7.67
CA PRO A 585 35.51 -17.12 -8.24
C PRO A 585 35.68 -17.12 -9.76
N ASP A 586 36.42 -18.10 -10.29
CA ASP A 586 36.77 -18.18 -11.71
C ASP A 586 35.53 -18.16 -12.61
N LYS A 587 35.60 -17.40 -13.70
CA LYS A 587 34.51 -17.23 -14.67
C LYS A 587 33.14 -16.86 -14.06
N SER A 588 33.13 -16.26 -12.87
CA SER A 588 31.91 -15.68 -12.28
C SER A 588 31.53 -14.35 -12.96
N ALA A 589 30.36 -13.81 -12.63
CA ALA A 589 29.96 -12.48 -13.11
C ALA A 589 30.94 -11.39 -12.64
N TRP A 590 31.36 -11.45 -11.37
CA TRP A 590 32.35 -10.53 -10.78
C TRP A 590 33.71 -10.61 -11.47
N TRP A 591 34.18 -11.84 -11.70
CA TRP A 591 35.45 -12.07 -12.38
C TRP A 591 35.44 -11.51 -13.80
N ARG A 592 34.36 -11.74 -14.56
CA ARG A 592 34.21 -11.16 -15.91
C ARG A 592 34.14 -9.64 -15.88
N SER A 593 33.44 -9.05 -14.90
CA SER A 593 33.42 -7.59 -14.71
C SER A 593 34.84 -7.04 -14.48
N SER A 594 35.59 -7.67 -13.58
CA SER A 594 36.98 -7.28 -13.27
C SER A 594 37.92 -7.47 -14.46
N MET A 595 37.77 -8.56 -15.22
CA MET A 595 38.53 -8.80 -16.45
C MET A 595 38.21 -7.80 -17.54
N TRP A 596 36.94 -7.44 -17.71
CA TRP A 596 36.54 -6.39 -18.65
C TRP A 596 37.20 -5.05 -18.29
N ARG A 597 37.12 -4.65 -17.01
CA ARG A 597 37.75 -3.43 -16.51
C ARG A 597 39.28 -3.49 -16.63
N LEU A 598 39.89 -4.65 -16.43
CA LEU A 598 41.32 -4.87 -16.65
C LEU A 598 41.69 -4.64 -18.11
N GLY A 599 40.90 -5.16 -19.06
CA GLY A 599 41.07 -4.90 -20.48
C GLY A 599 41.06 -3.40 -20.80
N SER A 600 40.13 -2.65 -20.20
CA SER A 600 40.06 -1.19 -20.36
C SER A 600 41.30 -0.48 -19.80
N ALA A 601 41.77 -0.87 -18.62
CA ALA A 601 42.98 -0.30 -18.04
C ALA A 601 44.25 -0.63 -18.86
N LEU A 602 44.39 -1.86 -19.34
CA LEU A 602 45.52 -2.29 -20.18
C LEU A 602 45.53 -1.59 -21.54
N ALA A 603 44.38 -1.41 -22.18
CA ALA A 603 44.28 -0.70 -23.45
C ALA A 603 44.71 0.77 -23.27
N SER A 604 44.28 1.42 -22.19
CA SER A 604 44.70 2.79 -21.86
C SER A 604 46.17 2.89 -21.42
N ASP A 605 46.76 1.80 -20.92
CA ASP A 605 48.20 1.67 -20.61
C ASP A 605 49.06 1.27 -21.84
N GLY A 606 48.47 1.20 -23.04
CA GLY A 606 49.16 0.86 -24.29
C GLY A 606 49.47 -0.64 -24.47
N LYS A 607 48.90 -1.51 -23.64
CA LYS A 607 49.10 -2.97 -23.66
C LYS A 607 47.98 -3.68 -24.42
N ASP A 608 47.81 -3.32 -25.69
CA ASP A 608 46.69 -3.74 -26.53
C ASP A 608 46.52 -5.27 -26.63
N ALA A 609 47.61 -6.03 -26.75
CA ALA A 609 47.55 -7.48 -26.86
C ALA A 609 47.02 -8.15 -25.58
N GLU A 610 47.46 -7.68 -24.41
CA GLU A 610 46.96 -8.16 -23.12
C GLU A 610 45.51 -7.72 -22.88
N ALA A 611 45.17 -6.49 -23.30
CA ALA A 611 43.82 -5.97 -23.22
C ALA A 611 42.83 -6.80 -24.05
N LEU A 612 43.21 -7.15 -25.29
CA LEU A 612 42.40 -8.00 -26.15
C LEU A 612 42.16 -9.37 -25.52
N HIS A 613 43.19 -9.99 -24.95
CA HIS A 613 43.04 -11.25 -24.22
C HIS A 613 42.05 -11.12 -23.06
N ALA A 614 42.18 -10.08 -22.24
CA ALA A 614 41.29 -9.84 -21.11
C ALA A 614 39.82 -9.65 -21.55
N TYR A 615 39.59 -8.90 -22.63
CA TYR A 615 38.25 -8.72 -23.18
C TYR A 615 37.65 -10.01 -23.70
N ILE A 616 38.40 -10.80 -24.47
CA ILE A 616 37.94 -12.08 -25.01
C ILE A 616 37.54 -13.04 -23.88
N GLU A 617 38.40 -13.21 -22.88
CA GLU A 617 38.16 -14.08 -21.73
C GLU A 617 36.94 -13.66 -20.89
N SER A 618 36.67 -12.35 -20.83
CA SER A 618 35.51 -11.82 -20.11
C SER A 618 34.19 -11.85 -20.90
N TYR A 619 34.24 -12.12 -22.21
CA TYR A 619 33.07 -12.07 -23.07
C TYR A 619 32.17 -13.30 -22.86
N LYS A 620 30.84 -13.08 -22.84
CA LYS A 620 29.86 -14.13 -22.57
C LYS A 620 29.02 -14.38 -23.84
N THR A 621 29.00 -15.62 -24.31
CA THR A 621 28.36 -15.99 -25.59
C THR A 621 26.88 -16.34 -25.47
N ASP A 622 26.43 -16.78 -24.29
CA ASP A 622 25.03 -17.16 -24.03
C ASP A 622 24.09 -15.96 -23.87
N LYS A 623 24.64 -14.79 -23.51
CA LYS A 623 23.95 -13.50 -23.47
C LYS A 623 24.85 -12.42 -24.09
N PRO A 624 24.93 -12.35 -25.43
CA PRO A 624 25.87 -11.46 -26.12
C PRO A 624 25.57 -9.99 -25.81
N ASP A 625 26.64 -9.23 -25.56
CA ASP A 625 26.61 -7.78 -25.34
C ASP A 625 27.26 -7.11 -26.55
N PHE A 626 26.43 -6.50 -27.41
CA PHE A 626 26.89 -5.91 -28.67
C PHE A 626 27.84 -4.72 -28.46
N GLY A 627 27.68 -3.97 -27.36
CA GLY A 627 28.59 -2.87 -27.03
C GLY A 627 29.97 -3.41 -26.69
N LYS A 628 30.04 -4.46 -25.88
CA LYS A 628 31.29 -5.16 -25.57
C LYS A 628 31.90 -5.81 -26.81
N TYR A 629 31.09 -6.46 -27.65
CA TYR A 629 31.56 -7.05 -28.89
C TYR A 629 32.28 -6.03 -29.77
N ALA A 630 31.68 -4.85 -29.97
CA ALA A 630 32.27 -3.79 -30.80
C ALA A 630 33.65 -3.33 -30.27
N VAL A 631 33.83 -3.26 -28.94
CA VAL A 631 35.14 -2.97 -28.33
C VAL A 631 36.16 -4.06 -28.63
N VAL A 632 35.77 -5.33 -28.49
CA VAL A 632 36.65 -6.47 -28.80
C VAL A 632 37.02 -6.48 -30.28
N GLU A 633 36.04 -6.29 -31.15
CA GLU A 633 36.21 -6.27 -32.61
C GLU A 633 37.16 -5.14 -33.05
N SER A 634 36.93 -3.92 -32.54
CA SER A 634 37.76 -2.77 -32.86
C SER A 634 39.22 -2.99 -32.46
N LEU A 635 39.47 -3.51 -31.24
CA LEU A 635 40.82 -3.78 -30.78
C LEU A 635 41.46 -4.96 -31.51
N TYR A 636 40.69 -6.01 -31.81
CA TYR A 636 41.16 -7.15 -32.60
C TYR A 636 41.62 -6.72 -33.99
N ARG A 637 40.83 -5.87 -34.66
CA ARG A 637 41.16 -5.30 -35.97
C ARG A 637 42.40 -4.41 -35.90
N LYS A 638 42.53 -3.59 -34.85
CA LYS A 638 43.72 -2.75 -34.62
C LYS A 638 45.00 -3.58 -34.55
N ILE A 639 44.96 -4.74 -33.89
CA ILE A 639 46.14 -5.60 -33.69
C ILE A 639 46.43 -6.48 -34.91
N ASN A 640 45.40 -7.05 -35.54
CA ASN A 640 45.57 -8.08 -36.58
C ASN A 640 45.34 -7.56 -38.01
N GLY A 641 44.90 -6.32 -38.19
CA GLY A 641 44.54 -5.74 -39.49
C GLY A 641 43.22 -6.24 -40.10
N THR A 642 42.69 -7.36 -39.61
CA THR A 642 41.41 -7.97 -40.02
C THR A 642 40.60 -8.42 -38.81
N THR A 643 39.32 -8.71 -38.99
CA THR A 643 38.44 -9.37 -38.02
C THR A 643 38.37 -10.88 -38.23
N ASP A 644 39.08 -11.42 -39.23
CA ASP A 644 39.10 -12.85 -39.51
C ASP A 644 39.63 -13.65 -38.32
N GLY A 645 38.94 -14.74 -38.00
CA GLY A 645 39.25 -15.60 -36.85
C GLY A 645 38.77 -15.07 -35.49
N LEU A 646 38.24 -13.84 -35.40
CA LEU A 646 37.67 -13.32 -34.15
C LEU A 646 36.49 -14.19 -33.70
N GLY A 647 35.57 -14.53 -34.61
CA GLY A 647 34.41 -15.37 -34.32
C GLY A 647 34.78 -16.71 -33.66
N ALA A 648 35.88 -17.34 -34.08
CA ALA A 648 36.39 -18.57 -33.48
C ALA A 648 36.95 -18.36 -32.06
N LYS A 649 37.54 -17.20 -31.77
CA LYS A 649 38.13 -16.89 -30.46
C LYS A 649 37.11 -16.52 -29.39
N ILE A 650 36.04 -15.81 -29.76
CA ILE A 650 34.96 -15.44 -28.84
C ILE A 650 33.76 -16.39 -28.91
N GLY A 651 33.81 -17.47 -29.70
CA GLY A 651 32.73 -18.45 -29.85
C GLY A 651 31.45 -17.89 -30.51
N ALA A 652 31.59 -16.91 -31.40
CA ALA A 652 30.52 -16.03 -31.89
C ALA A 652 30.15 -16.19 -33.38
N GLU A 653 30.49 -17.31 -34.05
CA GLU A 653 30.00 -17.59 -35.42
C GLU A 653 28.46 -17.50 -35.54
N ARG A 654 27.71 -17.61 -34.43
CA ARG A 654 26.26 -17.39 -34.36
C ARG A 654 25.80 -15.94 -34.18
N VAL A 655 26.63 -15.02 -33.67
CA VAL A 655 26.21 -13.64 -33.35
C VAL A 655 26.31 -12.72 -34.57
N ALA A 656 27.31 -12.92 -35.43
CA ALA A 656 27.47 -12.18 -36.68
C ALA A 656 26.29 -12.44 -37.66
N ALA A 657 25.68 -13.62 -37.61
CA ALA A 657 24.50 -13.98 -38.41
C ALA A 657 23.18 -13.31 -37.95
N MET A 658 23.10 -12.82 -36.70
CA MET A 658 21.92 -12.13 -36.18
C MET A 658 21.96 -10.61 -36.43
N SER A 659 23.16 -10.01 -36.48
CA SER A 659 23.32 -8.58 -36.80
C SER A 659 23.06 -8.25 -38.27
N THR A 660 23.17 -9.24 -39.17
CA THR A 660 22.92 -9.07 -40.61
C THR A 660 21.44 -9.12 -41.00
N SER A 661 20.51 -9.43 -40.08
CA SER A 661 19.06 -9.42 -40.35
C SER A 661 18.37 -8.09 -39.97
N SER A 662 19.10 -6.97 -40.03
CA SER A 662 18.50 -5.62 -39.98
C SER A 662 18.30 -5.08 -41.40
N THR A 663 17.47 -5.76 -42.19
CA THR A 663 16.73 -5.12 -43.28
C THR A 663 15.30 -4.91 -42.77
N ILE A 664 14.90 -3.64 -42.67
CA ILE A 664 13.53 -3.26 -42.39
C ILE A 664 12.67 -3.83 -43.52
N ALA A 665 11.92 -4.89 -43.24
CA ALA A 665 10.83 -5.33 -44.11
C ALA A 665 9.64 -4.39 -43.86
N PRO A 666 9.02 -3.82 -44.91
CA PRO A 666 7.79 -3.07 -44.74
C PRO A 666 6.68 -4.02 -44.23
N VAL A 667 5.79 -3.48 -43.39
CA VAL A 667 4.64 -4.20 -42.84
C VAL A 667 3.82 -4.80 -43.98
N PRO A 668 3.57 -6.12 -44.01
CA PRO A 668 2.70 -6.70 -45.02
C PRO A 668 1.25 -6.29 -44.73
N THR A 669 0.64 -5.60 -45.68
CA THR A 669 -0.82 -5.45 -45.76
C THR A 669 -1.46 -6.85 -45.85
N PRO A 670 -2.52 -7.15 -45.08
CA PRO A 670 -3.18 -8.44 -45.18
C PRO A 670 -3.92 -8.56 -46.52
N GLU A 671 -3.43 -9.41 -47.41
CA GLU A 671 -4.16 -9.89 -48.58
C GLU A 671 -5.22 -10.90 -48.15
N VAL A 672 -6.47 -10.63 -48.55
CA VAL A 672 -7.60 -11.55 -48.45
C VAL A 672 -7.46 -12.61 -49.54
N PRO A 673 -7.40 -13.92 -49.22
CA PRO A 673 -7.44 -14.96 -50.25
C PRO A 673 -8.89 -15.23 -50.66
N ALA A 674 -9.14 -15.07 -51.96
CA ALA A 674 -10.37 -15.47 -52.63
C ALA A 674 -10.50 -17.01 -52.70
N SER A 675 -11.76 -17.45 -52.69
CA SER A 675 -12.27 -18.81 -52.64
C SER A 675 -12.02 -19.68 -53.88
N SER A 676 -11.88 -20.99 -53.68
CA SER A 676 -12.57 -22.11 -54.37
C SER A 676 -11.90 -23.43 -53.92
N SER A 677 -12.55 -24.57 -53.71
CA SER A 677 -13.92 -25.03 -53.94
C SER A 677 -14.15 -26.36 -53.21
N SER A 678 -15.38 -26.53 -52.71
CA SER A 678 -16.20 -27.76 -52.64
C SER A 678 -15.68 -29.02 -51.91
N ILE A 679 -16.45 -29.48 -50.91
CA ILE A 679 -17.33 -30.67 -51.01
C ILE A 679 -18.44 -30.63 -49.93
N GLU A 680 -19.65 -30.83 -50.45
CA GLU A 680 -20.95 -31.33 -49.95
C GLU A 680 -21.55 -30.99 -48.56
N VAL A 681 -22.68 -30.32 -48.73
CA VAL A 681 -23.87 -30.07 -47.90
C VAL A 681 -24.45 -31.31 -47.21
N VAL A 682 -24.69 -31.19 -45.89
CA VAL A 682 -25.90 -31.71 -45.25
C VAL A 682 -26.42 -30.64 -44.27
N GLU A 683 -27.57 -30.05 -44.58
CA GLU A 683 -28.42 -29.26 -43.67
C GLU A 683 -29.50 -30.19 -43.05
N PRO A 684 -30.32 -29.78 -42.06
CA PRO A 684 -30.34 -28.52 -41.30
C PRO A 684 -30.55 -28.70 -39.77
N ALA A 685 -30.39 -27.61 -39.00
CA ALA A 685 -31.43 -27.06 -38.11
C ALA A 685 -30.85 -26.05 -37.10
N ALA A 686 -31.41 -24.85 -37.11
CA ALA A 686 -31.19 -23.80 -36.14
C ALA A 686 -31.84 -24.14 -34.78
N VAL A 687 -31.11 -23.97 -33.68
CA VAL A 687 -31.69 -23.78 -32.34
C VAL A 687 -30.86 -22.73 -31.57
N THR A 688 -31.60 -21.82 -30.94
CA THR A 688 -31.21 -20.62 -30.20
C THR A 688 -30.62 -20.90 -28.81
N ALA A 689 -29.97 -19.86 -28.28
CA ALA A 689 -29.38 -19.65 -26.96
C ALA A 689 -30.07 -20.30 -25.73
N SER A 690 -29.25 -20.87 -24.84
CA SER A 690 -29.37 -20.74 -23.37
C SER A 690 -28.13 -21.34 -22.68
N ASP A 691 -27.79 -20.80 -21.52
CA ASP A 691 -26.94 -21.37 -20.46
C ASP A 691 -25.41 -21.19 -20.54
N ALA A 692 -24.95 -19.98 -20.15
CA ALA A 692 -23.65 -19.80 -19.52
C ALA A 692 -23.86 -19.45 -18.03
N ARG A 693 -23.53 -20.39 -17.13
CA ARG A 693 -23.44 -20.17 -15.69
C ARG A 693 -22.15 -19.44 -15.33
N PRO A 694 -22.14 -18.47 -14.39
CA PRO A 694 -20.91 -17.85 -13.92
C PRO A 694 -20.19 -18.72 -12.89
N ILE A 695 -18.86 -18.66 -12.97
CA ILE A 695 -17.88 -19.33 -12.11
C ILE A 695 -17.83 -18.60 -10.75
N GLU A 696 -18.04 -19.34 -9.66
CA GLU A 696 -17.82 -18.86 -8.29
C GLU A 696 -16.33 -18.62 -8.03
N VAL A 697 -15.99 -17.43 -7.53
CA VAL A 697 -14.69 -17.13 -6.93
C VAL A 697 -14.91 -17.03 -5.42
N LYS A 698 -14.27 -17.95 -4.69
CA LYS A 698 -14.16 -17.97 -3.22
C LYS A 698 -13.24 -16.88 -2.70
#